data_AF-A0A1Y0MN09-F1
#
_entry.id   AF-A0A1Y0MN09-F1
#
_cell.length_a   1.000
_cell.length_b   1.000
_cell.length_c   1.000
_cell.angle_alpha   90.00
_cell.angle_beta   90.00
_cell.angle_gamma   90.00
#
_symmetry.space_group_name_H-M   'P 1'
#
loop_
_entity.id
_entity.type
_entity.pdbx_description
1 polymer ?
#
loop_
_entity_poly.entity_id
_entity_poly.type
_entity_poly.pdbx_seq_one_letter_code
_entity_poly.pdbx_strand_id
1 'polypeptide(L)'
;MHAVITFKVAIMKTVLSYFLALLSLPMLAQMNVVTIDAYVLDGSTQRPIEFVNINVLDRDMGTITTSDGKFHLEIIEDQIGPQDQIKLAALGYAPKTMSMERLYNLLEKNNILYLNPYNESISQETLKSANQGSKAKGVTGVVMAEGAPIQGATIRVKGSYKQVKTDADGKFEIDALSGDVLQVDYLTTFPKEVSAQPNMNIALTVDGELLEQVTLKSEKREFLSDRNIETAYGKKKFDRLGYRAAQITYDEISAGALTFEQALLRLPTIGVVNPTSINLSNGRAVVIDDMVYGPDQVGPGGLNGLLDINNVYSMTVIPGIVGSTRYGTLGRNGVIIIRTKTYAAAQGDYKPEAKQETALVTGNNYNQSLVMIDDLPKSDYIARLNQANSFEAAKSIYDQQRSLANSAAYGIDFFVNASKYFEKWDMDFAAEVAREILNIAPKNDKALKTLAYRLEDMGDLEGAKAAYQRLALLNPSDAQSFRDLAYIYKETGEYTKAFALYKRILANQTDGVDFSGIQGVAEAELRQLLANHKDKVYYKDLPNSLLQTDWKRDIRIVFEWNDPAAEFDIQFVDPTKKYFTYKHTRFDNLDQMEDEYTKGYAIEQFEIDDSVSGNWLINIESLAGDASINPVYLKYTVYTNYGKSNETKETGLVNLSDLKQKVTLKQLRY
;
A
#
# COMPACT_ATOMS: atom_id res chain seq x y z
N MET A 1 15.90 -10.53 -28.35
CA MET A 1 14.74 -10.97 -27.55
C MET A 1 13.53 -10.46 -28.31
N HIS A 2 12.82 -11.35 -29.02
CA HIS A 2 11.78 -10.97 -29.99
C HIS A 2 10.50 -10.55 -29.25
N ALA A 3 9.83 -9.48 -29.70
CA ALA A 3 8.49 -9.14 -29.25
C ALA A 3 7.53 -10.30 -29.55
N VAL A 4 6.81 -10.78 -28.55
CA VAL A 4 5.72 -11.74 -28.75
C VAL A 4 4.45 -10.95 -28.98
N ILE A 5 4.20 -10.56 -30.24
CA ILE A 5 2.86 -10.14 -30.65
C ILE A 5 2.04 -11.43 -30.80
N THR A 6 1.32 -11.81 -29.74
CA THR A 6 0.53 -13.05 -29.76
C THR A 6 -0.78 -12.84 -30.51
N PHE A 7 -0.77 -13.03 -31.83
CA PHE A 7 -2.01 -13.15 -32.61
C PHE A 7 -2.66 -14.51 -32.35
N LYS A 8 -3.61 -14.60 -31.42
CA LYS A 8 -4.50 -15.77 -31.33
C LYS A 8 -5.59 -15.65 -32.41
N VAL A 9 -5.24 -16.03 -33.63
CA VAL A 9 -6.17 -16.14 -34.77
C VAL A 9 -6.81 -17.52 -34.76
N ALA A 10 -8.07 -17.62 -34.35
CA ALA A 10 -8.92 -18.77 -34.63
C ALA A 10 -9.81 -18.46 -35.84
N ILE A 11 -9.31 -18.72 -37.06
CA ILE A 11 -10.14 -18.71 -38.28
C ILE A 11 -10.64 -20.13 -38.52
N MET A 12 -11.93 -20.37 -38.28
CA MET A 12 -12.63 -21.50 -38.86
C MET A 12 -13.88 -20.98 -39.57
N LYS A 13 -13.73 -20.62 -40.86
CA LYS A 13 -14.87 -20.43 -41.77
C LYS A 13 -15.13 -21.76 -42.48
N THR A 14 -16.25 -22.40 -42.17
CA THR A 14 -16.92 -23.26 -43.15
C THR A 14 -18.42 -23.06 -43.00
N VAL A 15 -19.01 -22.58 -44.09
CA VAL A 15 -20.44 -22.32 -44.26
C VAL A 15 -21.12 -23.66 -44.52
N LEU A 16 -22.12 -24.03 -43.72
CA LEU A 16 -23.24 -24.82 -44.21
C LEU A 16 -24.52 -24.42 -43.47
N SER A 17 -25.42 -23.84 -44.24
CA SER A 17 -26.76 -23.41 -43.89
C SER A 17 -27.70 -24.61 -43.66
N TYR A 18 -28.55 -24.56 -42.63
CA TYR A 18 -30.03 -24.54 -42.71
C TYR A 18 -30.70 -24.76 -41.32
N PHE A 19 -31.57 -23.80 -40.96
CA PHE A 19 -32.85 -23.89 -40.24
C PHE A 19 -32.99 -24.11 -38.71
N LEU A 20 -33.56 -23.05 -38.10
CA LEU A 20 -34.50 -22.93 -36.96
C LEU A 20 -34.16 -23.54 -35.58
N ALA A 21 -33.98 -22.68 -34.58
CA ALA A 21 -35.04 -22.30 -33.62
C ALA A 21 -34.52 -21.28 -32.59
N LEU A 22 -35.39 -20.36 -32.18
CA LEU A 22 -35.17 -19.30 -31.19
C LEU A 22 -34.61 -19.83 -29.87
N LEU A 23 -33.36 -19.47 -29.57
CA LEU A 23 -32.86 -19.23 -28.22
C LEU A 23 -31.96 -18.00 -28.32
N SER A 24 -32.42 -16.87 -27.79
CA SER A 24 -31.59 -15.69 -27.57
C SER A 24 -30.55 -16.01 -26.50
N LEU A 25 -29.49 -16.72 -26.88
CA LEU A 25 -28.25 -16.73 -26.14
C LEU A 25 -27.65 -15.33 -26.30
N PRO A 26 -27.32 -14.61 -25.21
CA PRO A 26 -26.52 -13.41 -25.37
C PRO A 26 -25.22 -13.85 -26.02
N MET A 27 -24.94 -13.32 -27.22
CA MET A 27 -23.63 -13.43 -27.83
C MET A 27 -22.63 -12.92 -26.79
N LEU A 28 -21.87 -13.84 -26.19
CA LEU A 28 -20.67 -13.50 -25.43
C LEU A 28 -19.75 -12.80 -26.42
N ALA A 29 -19.72 -11.46 -26.38
CA ALA A 29 -18.78 -10.67 -27.15
C ALA A 29 -17.37 -11.10 -26.70
N GLN A 30 -16.67 -11.80 -27.59
CA GLN A 30 -15.29 -12.19 -27.36
C GLN A 30 -14.44 -10.94 -27.62
N MET A 31 -14.15 -10.19 -26.54
CA MET A 31 -13.28 -9.02 -26.62
C MET A 31 -11.88 -9.46 -27.03
N ASN A 32 -11.44 -9.05 -28.23
CA ASN A 32 -10.07 -9.24 -28.66
C ASN A 32 -9.20 -8.18 -27.97
N VAL A 33 -8.07 -8.62 -27.40
CA VAL A 33 -7.13 -7.75 -26.68
C VAL A 33 -5.79 -7.79 -27.37
N VAL A 34 -5.26 -6.61 -27.69
CA VAL A 34 -3.90 -6.40 -28.16
C VAL A 34 -3.04 -5.98 -26.98
N THR A 35 -1.94 -6.69 -26.77
CA THR A 35 -0.96 -6.41 -25.72
C THR A 35 0.28 -5.77 -26.32
N ILE A 36 0.76 -4.69 -25.72
CA ILE A 36 1.98 -3.99 -26.11
C ILE A 36 2.95 -3.99 -24.92
N ASP A 37 4.10 -4.65 -25.11
CA ASP A 37 5.23 -4.63 -24.18
C ASP A 37 6.40 -3.86 -24.80
N ALA A 38 6.79 -2.74 -24.19
CA ALA A 38 7.89 -1.91 -24.68
C ALA A 38 8.55 -1.10 -23.55
N TYR A 39 9.62 -0.39 -23.88
CA TYR A 39 10.40 0.44 -22.96
C TYR A 39 10.36 1.91 -23.37
N VAL A 40 10.41 2.81 -22.40
CA VAL A 40 10.61 4.25 -22.62
C VAL A 40 11.92 4.68 -21.98
N LEU A 41 12.84 5.19 -22.81
CA LEU A 41 14.16 5.64 -22.38
C LEU A 41 14.36 7.13 -22.69
N ASP A 42 15.26 7.75 -21.94
CA ASP A 42 15.76 9.09 -22.22
C ASP A 42 16.58 9.09 -23.51
N GLY A 43 16.20 9.93 -24.47
CA GLY A 43 16.86 10.00 -25.78
C GLY A 43 18.34 10.38 -25.72
N SER A 44 18.77 11.09 -24.67
CA SER A 44 20.14 11.56 -24.46
C SER A 44 20.97 10.61 -23.60
N THR A 45 20.45 10.21 -22.44
CA THR A 45 21.21 9.39 -21.48
C THR A 45 21.01 7.89 -21.68
N GLN A 46 20.01 7.49 -22.48
CA GLN A 46 19.56 6.10 -22.67
C GLN A 46 19.12 5.42 -21.37
N ARG A 47 18.93 6.18 -20.29
CA ARG A 47 18.42 5.66 -19.02
C ARG A 47 16.92 5.44 -19.11
N PRO A 48 16.37 4.43 -18.40
CA PRO A 48 14.94 4.26 -18.30
C PRO A 48 14.24 5.46 -17.69
N ILE A 49 13.04 5.76 -18.19
CA ILE A 49 12.18 6.79 -17.61
C ILE A 49 11.03 6.10 -16.90
N GLU A 50 10.99 6.25 -15.59
CA GLU A 50 9.91 5.76 -14.74
C GLU A 50 8.70 6.72 -14.75
N PHE A 51 7.51 6.18 -14.50
CA PHE A 51 6.26 6.91 -14.42
C PHE A 51 5.86 7.69 -15.69
N VAL A 52 6.34 7.28 -16.86
CA VAL A 52 5.88 7.82 -18.14
C VAL A 52 4.42 7.42 -18.32
N ASN A 53 3.57 8.42 -18.40
CA ASN A 53 2.16 8.28 -18.66
C ASN A 53 1.94 8.00 -20.16
N ILE A 54 1.37 6.84 -20.48
CA ILE A 54 1.14 6.37 -21.84
C ILE A 54 -0.37 6.28 -22.04
N ASN A 55 -0.92 7.15 -22.88
CA ASN A 55 -2.36 7.31 -23.07
C ASN A 55 -2.74 7.24 -24.53
N VAL A 56 -3.81 6.50 -24.84
CA VAL A 56 -4.55 6.71 -26.08
C VAL A 56 -5.45 7.93 -25.86
N LEU A 57 -5.26 8.98 -26.66
CA LEU A 57 -6.01 10.22 -26.57
C LEU A 57 -7.50 9.98 -26.84
N ASP A 58 -8.34 10.73 -26.12
CA ASP A 58 -9.80 10.65 -26.15
C ASP A 58 -10.38 9.27 -25.78
N ARG A 59 -9.56 8.42 -25.16
CA ARG A 59 -9.94 7.09 -24.67
C ARG A 59 -9.44 6.92 -23.23
N ASP A 60 -10.19 6.21 -22.41
CA ASP A 60 -9.72 5.74 -21.11
C ASP A 60 -8.92 4.44 -21.31
N MET A 61 -7.81 4.54 -22.03
CA MET A 61 -6.91 3.43 -22.32
C MET A 61 -5.47 3.90 -22.20
N GLY A 62 -4.78 3.42 -21.17
CA GLY A 62 -3.42 3.83 -20.89
C GLY A 62 -2.77 3.04 -19.77
N THR A 63 -1.45 3.20 -19.67
CA THR A 63 -0.58 2.54 -18.70
C THR A 63 0.55 3.49 -18.28
N ILE A 64 1.44 3.01 -17.42
CA ILE A 64 2.56 3.77 -16.88
C ILE A 64 3.82 2.90 -16.91
N THR A 65 4.98 3.51 -17.13
CA THR A 65 6.25 2.78 -17.07
C THR A 65 6.70 2.43 -15.65
N THR A 66 7.42 1.32 -15.55
CA THR A 66 8.13 0.82 -14.37
C THR A 66 9.49 1.50 -14.17
N SER A 67 10.19 1.16 -13.07
CA SER A 67 11.51 1.70 -12.72
C SER A 67 12.59 1.37 -13.76
N ASP A 68 12.48 0.24 -14.44
CA ASP A 68 13.29 -0.13 -15.60
C ASP A 68 12.74 0.43 -16.93
N GLY A 69 11.76 1.34 -16.87
CA GLY A 69 11.16 2.05 -18.01
C GLY A 69 10.26 1.19 -18.87
N LYS A 70 9.94 -0.04 -18.47
CA LYS A 70 9.06 -0.96 -19.18
C LYS A 70 7.60 -0.53 -18.99
N PHE A 71 6.77 -0.69 -20.02
CA PHE A 71 5.33 -0.61 -19.88
C PHE A 71 4.65 -1.81 -20.52
N HIS A 72 3.50 -2.14 -19.96
CA HIS A 72 2.58 -3.15 -20.45
C HIS A 72 1.23 -2.48 -20.67
N LEU A 73 0.78 -2.42 -21.93
CA LEU A 73 -0.48 -1.81 -22.31
C LEU A 73 -1.40 -2.85 -22.95
N GLU A 74 -2.56 -3.06 -22.34
CA GLU A 74 -3.62 -3.91 -22.87
C GLU A 74 -4.69 -3.03 -23.53
N ILE A 75 -4.98 -3.30 -24.80
CA ILE A 75 -5.91 -2.55 -25.62
C ILE A 75 -7.03 -3.47 -26.07
N ILE A 76 -8.28 -3.05 -25.92
CA ILE A 76 -9.42 -3.76 -26.51
C ILE A 76 -9.47 -3.39 -28.00
N GLU A 77 -9.19 -4.37 -28.88
CA GLU A 77 -8.98 -4.16 -30.32
C GLU A 77 -10.18 -3.48 -30.99
N ASP A 78 -11.40 -3.86 -30.61
CA ASP A 78 -12.64 -3.30 -31.17
C ASP A 78 -12.90 -1.83 -30.78
N GLN A 79 -12.10 -1.25 -29.87
CA GLN A 79 -12.26 0.11 -29.39
C GLN A 79 -11.23 1.10 -29.96
N ILE A 80 -10.23 0.64 -30.71
CA ILE A 80 -9.13 1.46 -31.22
C ILE A 80 -8.95 1.30 -32.73
N GLY A 81 -8.84 2.42 -33.44
CA GLY A 81 -8.51 2.49 -34.87
C GLY A 81 -7.05 2.89 -35.12
N PRO A 82 -6.53 2.68 -36.35
CA PRO A 82 -5.14 2.97 -36.71
C PRO A 82 -4.76 4.46 -36.61
N GLN A 83 -5.74 5.35 -36.73
CA GLN A 83 -5.56 6.82 -36.66
C GLN A 83 -5.72 7.38 -35.24
N ASP A 84 -6.16 6.56 -34.28
CA ASP A 84 -6.19 7.00 -32.88
C ASP A 84 -4.78 7.37 -32.44
N GLN A 85 -4.67 8.36 -31.56
CA GLN A 85 -3.37 8.90 -31.15
C GLN A 85 -2.97 8.34 -29.79
N ILE A 86 -1.70 7.99 -29.64
CA ILE A 86 -1.08 7.67 -28.36
C ILE A 86 -0.12 8.80 -27.96
N LYS A 87 -0.20 9.23 -26.71
CA LYS A 87 0.64 10.26 -26.10
C LYS A 87 1.46 9.64 -24.96
N LEU A 88 2.77 9.85 -25.02
CA LEU A 88 3.71 9.59 -23.95
C LEU A 88 4.05 10.92 -23.29
N ALA A 89 3.85 11.01 -21.97
CA ALA A 89 4.15 12.21 -21.20
C ALA A 89 4.79 11.85 -19.86
N ALA A 90 5.87 12.54 -19.51
CA ALA A 90 6.54 12.40 -18.23
C ALA A 90 6.99 13.79 -17.76
N LEU A 91 7.04 13.98 -16.44
CA LEU A 91 7.50 15.24 -15.87
C LEU A 91 8.95 15.51 -16.30
N GLY A 92 9.22 16.72 -16.82
CA GLY A 92 10.56 17.09 -17.30
C GLY A 92 10.89 16.61 -18.72
N TYR A 93 9.95 15.97 -19.43
CA TYR A 93 10.13 15.51 -20.81
C TYR A 93 9.13 16.17 -21.76
N ALA A 94 9.56 16.45 -22.99
CA ALA A 94 8.65 16.91 -24.04
C ALA A 94 7.66 15.78 -24.37
N PRO A 95 6.34 16.00 -24.30
CA PRO A 95 5.37 14.96 -24.61
C PRO A 95 5.49 14.56 -26.08
N LYS A 96 5.30 13.26 -26.35
CA LYS A 96 5.39 12.70 -27.68
C LYS A 96 4.06 12.05 -28.05
N THR A 97 3.44 12.55 -29.11
CA THR A 97 2.19 12.01 -29.65
C THR A 97 2.44 11.37 -31.01
N MET A 98 1.83 10.22 -31.29
CA MET A 98 1.86 9.55 -32.59
C MET A 98 0.57 8.75 -32.83
N SER A 99 0.29 8.35 -34.08
CA SER A 99 -0.83 7.44 -34.35
C SER A 99 -0.54 6.01 -33.89
N MET A 100 -1.58 5.23 -33.62
CA MET A 100 -1.46 3.80 -33.31
C MET A 100 -0.76 3.02 -34.43
N GLU A 101 -1.07 3.32 -35.70
CA GLU A 101 -0.36 2.75 -36.85
C GLU A 101 1.14 3.06 -36.81
N ARG A 102 1.53 4.29 -36.44
CA ARG A 102 2.93 4.66 -36.32
C ARG A 102 3.61 3.95 -35.15
N LEU A 103 2.92 3.81 -34.02
CA LEU A 103 3.40 3.06 -32.87
C LEU A 103 3.71 1.61 -33.26
N TYR A 104 2.77 0.89 -33.87
CA TYR A 104 2.96 -0.50 -34.27
C TYR A 104 4.16 -0.65 -35.22
N ASN A 105 4.27 0.20 -36.24
CA ASN A 105 5.41 0.22 -37.16
C ASN A 105 6.78 0.49 -36.49
N LEU A 106 6.80 1.25 -35.40
CA LEU A 106 8.04 1.48 -34.63
C LEU A 106 8.40 0.26 -33.80
N LEU A 107 7.41 -0.34 -33.12
CA LEU A 107 7.59 -1.48 -32.23
C LEU A 107 7.92 -2.78 -32.97
N GLU A 108 7.54 -2.91 -34.24
CA GLU A 108 8.02 -4.00 -35.11
C GLU A 108 9.54 -3.97 -35.32
N LYS A 109 10.16 -2.77 -35.28
CA LYS A 109 11.60 -2.60 -35.50
C LYS A 109 12.40 -2.68 -34.22
N ASN A 110 11.91 -2.03 -33.16
CA ASN A 110 12.53 -2.02 -31.84
C ASN A 110 11.47 -1.73 -30.77
N ASN A 111 11.51 -2.44 -29.65
CA ASN A 111 10.57 -2.29 -28.54
C ASN A 111 10.92 -1.11 -27.61
N ILE A 112 11.63 -0.09 -28.11
CA ILE A 112 12.11 1.06 -27.35
C ILE A 112 11.55 2.35 -27.95
N LEU A 113 10.93 3.16 -27.11
CA LEU A 113 10.48 4.51 -27.39
C LEU A 113 11.37 5.51 -26.65
N TYR A 114 11.64 6.65 -27.28
CA TYR A 114 12.45 7.71 -26.68
C TYR A 114 11.63 8.96 -26.42
N LEU A 115 11.82 9.51 -25.22
CA LEU A 115 11.42 10.88 -24.85
C LEU A 115 12.67 11.74 -24.65
N ASN A 116 12.57 13.00 -25.05
CA ASN A 116 13.64 13.97 -24.89
C ASN A 116 13.30 14.91 -23.73
N PRO A 117 14.27 15.24 -22.86
CA PRO A 117 14.06 16.24 -21.81
C PRO A 117 13.50 17.54 -22.40
N TYR A 118 12.54 18.13 -21.70
CA TYR A 118 11.93 19.38 -22.10
C TYR A 118 12.93 20.53 -21.85
N ASN A 119 13.43 21.14 -22.92
CA ASN A 119 14.41 22.22 -22.83
C ASN A 119 13.69 23.57 -22.84
N GLU A 120 13.24 24.01 -21.67
CA GLU A 120 12.50 25.25 -21.47
C GLU A 120 13.46 26.45 -21.36
N SER A 121 14.08 26.83 -22.47
CA SER A 121 14.92 28.04 -22.54
C SER A 121 14.11 29.32 -22.75
N ILE A 122 12.83 29.38 -22.34
CA ILE A 122 12.00 30.61 -22.27
C ILE A 122 10.99 30.48 -21.10
N SER A 123 11.51 30.55 -19.88
CA SER A 123 10.81 30.70 -18.58
C SER A 123 11.86 30.79 -17.45
N GLN A 124 13.07 30.32 -17.75
CA GLN A 124 14.27 30.42 -16.94
C GLN A 124 14.80 31.86 -16.76
N GLU A 125 14.28 32.90 -17.42
CA GLU A 125 14.63 34.29 -17.03
C GLU A 125 13.89 34.77 -15.78
N THR A 126 12.77 34.13 -15.41
CA THR A 126 12.06 34.41 -14.15
C THR A 126 12.49 33.47 -13.01
N LEU A 127 13.16 32.34 -13.32
CA LEU A 127 13.76 31.43 -12.34
C LEU A 127 15.29 31.54 -12.21
N LYS A 128 15.99 32.23 -13.11
CA LYS A 128 17.43 32.54 -12.96
C LYS A 128 17.72 33.84 -12.21
N SER A 129 16.69 34.59 -11.82
CA SER A 129 16.87 35.84 -11.06
C SER A 129 16.74 35.67 -9.54
N ALA A 130 16.63 34.43 -9.04
CA ALA A 130 16.62 34.15 -7.60
C ALA A 130 17.66 33.12 -7.13
N ASN A 131 18.48 32.56 -8.01
CA ASN A 131 19.58 31.66 -7.62
C ASN A 131 20.78 31.79 -8.58
N GLN A 132 21.51 32.90 -8.47
CA GLN A 132 22.95 32.90 -8.72
C GLN A 132 23.68 32.75 -7.39
N GLY A 133 23.44 31.63 -6.72
CA GLY A 133 24.39 31.03 -5.80
C GLY A 133 25.12 29.93 -6.57
N SER A 134 26.45 29.92 -6.50
CA SER A 134 27.33 28.86 -6.98
C SER A 134 26.72 27.45 -6.84
N LYS A 135 26.94 26.55 -7.81
CA LYS A 135 26.84 25.10 -7.56
C LYS A 135 27.75 24.76 -6.37
N ALA A 136 27.20 24.77 -5.16
CA ALA A 136 27.87 24.25 -3.99
C ALA A 136 28.00 22.74 -4.22
N LYS A 137 29.21 22.20 -4.02
CA LYS A 137 29.37 20.75 -3.90
C LYS A 137 28.54 20.35 -2.67
N GLY A 138 27.51 19.51 -2.87
CA GLY A 138 26.65 19.05 -1.78
C GLY A 138 27.46 18.41 -0.66
N VAL A 139 26.93 18.48 0.56
CA VAL A 139 27.49 17.80 1.73
C VAL A 139 27.15 16.33 1.60
N THR A 140 28.18 15.49 1.58
CA THR A 140 28.07 14.04 1.47
C THR A 140 28.47 13.37 2.78
N GLY A 141 27.94 12.18 3.05
CA GLY A 141 28.38 11.38 4.18
C GLY A 141 27.73 10.01 4.27
N VAL A 142 28.06 9.30 5.34
CA VAL A 142 27.48 8.00 5.71
C VAL A 142 26.94 8.08 7.13
N VAL A 143 25.75 7.54 7.37
CA VAL A 143 25.13 7.41 8.69
C VAL A 143 25.19 5.95 9.13
N MET A 144 25.63 5.72 10.38
CA MET A 144 25.76 4.39 10.97
C MET A 144 25.19 4.36 12.39
N ALA A 145 24.70 3.21 12.82
CA ALA A 145 24.43 2.87 14.22
C ALA A 145 25.08 1.52 14.53
N GLU A 146 25.74 1.41 15.68
CA GLU A 146 26.41 0.18 16.14
C GLU A 146 27.36 -0.46 15.10
N GLY A 147 27.93 0.34 14.20
CA GLY A 147 28.84 -0.12 13.16
C GLY A 147 28.17 -0.64 11.87
N ALA A 148 26.84 -0.61 11.79
CA ALA A 148 26.07 -0.91 10.59
C ALA A 148 25.55 0.38 9.92
N PRO A 149 25.52 0.44 8.57
CA PRO A 149 24.87 1.55 7.87
C PRO A 149 23.37 1.55 8.13
N ILE A 150 22.78 2.76 8.25
CA ILE A 150 21.34 2.92 8.45
C ILE A 150 20.70 3.33 7.13
N GLN A 151 19.83 2.50 6.58
CA GLN A 151 19.01 2.85 5.42
C GLN A 151 17.81 3.72 5.85
N GLY A 152 17.51 4.74 5.06
CA GLY A 152 16.34 5.61 5.26
C GLY A 152 16.51 6.73 6.28
N ALA A 153 17.59 6.75 7.07
CA ALA A 153 17.85 7.81 8.07
C ALA A 153 17.66 9.19 7.45
N THR A 154 16.94 10.07 8.15
CA THR A 154 16.59 11.38 7.61
C THR A 154 17.63 12.42 8.03
N ILE A 155 18.22 13.09 7.05
CA ILE A 155 19.13 14.23 7.25
C ILE A 155 18.38 15.50 6.85
N ARG A 156 18.28 16.47 7.76
CA ARG A 156 17.65 17.78 7.50
C ARG A 156 18.60 18.92 7.82
N VAL A 157 18.58 19.98 7.01
CA VAL A 157 19.22 21.24 7.38
C VAL A 157 18.27 21.99 8.32
N LYS A 158 18.69 22.18 9.57
CA LYS A 158 17.87 22.75 10.65
C LYS A 158 17.33 24.14 10.25
N GLY A 159 16.03 24.34 10.44
CA GLY A 159 15.35 25.58 10.07
C GLY A 159 15.07 25.75 8.57
N SER A 160 15.22 24.70 7.77
CA SER A 160 14.89 24.71 6.34
C SER A 160 14.06 23.49 5.92
N TYR A 161 13.51 23.52 4.70
CA TYR A 161 12.82 22.38 4.09
C TYR A 161 13.74 21.41 3.35
N LYS A 162 15.06 21.64 3.37
CA LYS A 162 16.04 20.77 2.71
C LYS A 162 16.25 19.51 3.55
N GLN A 163 15.88 18.37 3.00
CA GLN A 163 16.12 17.07 3.60
C GLN A 163 16.42 16.00 2.55
N VAL A 164 17.08 14.93 2.98
CA VAL A 164 17.30 13.70 2.21
C VAL A 164 17.24 12.50 3.14
N LYS A 165 17.01 11.31 2.57
CA LYS A 165 17.14 10.03 3.27
C LYS A 165 18.42 9.33 2.84
N THR A 166 18.99 8.51 3.72
CA THR A 166 20.11 7.64 3.35
C THR A 166 19.67 6.48 2.45
N ASP A 167 20.56 6.05 1.56
CA ASP A 167 20.38 4.85 0.75
C ASP A 167 20.65 3.56 1.55
N ALA A 168 20.60 2.40 0.88
CA ALA A 168 20.85 1.08 1.48
C ALA A 168 22.27 0.91 2.06
N ASP A 169 23.24 1.72 1.61
CA ASP A 169 24.60 1.75 2.16
C ASP A 169 24.76 2.81 3.27
N GLY A 170 23.68 3.47 3.69
CA GLY A 170 23.69 4.55 4.67
C GLY A 170 24.25 5.87 4.12
N LYS A 171 24.45 6.02 2.81
CA LYS A 171 25.02 7.22 2.20
C LYS A 171 23.96 8.29 1.97
N PHE A 172 24.36 9.56 2.05
CA PHE A 172 23.51 10.70 1.71
C PHE A 172 24.30 11.79 0.97
N GLU A 173 23.56 12.60 0.21
CA GLU A 173 24.04 13.86 -0.39
C GLU A 173 22.96 14.92 -0.18
N ILE A 174 23.30 16.03 0.49
CA ILE A 174 22.36 17.12 0.81
C ILE A 174 22.92 18.47 0.35
N ASP A 175 22.04 19.32 -0.18
CA ASP A 175 22.36 20.69 -0.56
C ASP A 175 22.45 21.61 0.68
N ALA A 176 23.53 21.47 1.44
CA ALA A 176 23.84 22.26 2.64
C ALA A 176 25.18 22.98 2.47
N LEU A 177 25.33 24.13 3.12
CA LEU A 177 26.62 24.84 3.20
C LEU A 177 27.45 24.26 4.34
N SER A 178 28.78 24.29 4.19
CA SER A 178 29.67 23.89 5.28
C SER A 178 29.45 24.82 6.48
N GLY A 179 29.22 24.23 7.66
CA GLY A 179 28.87 24.98 8.87
C GLY A 179 27.37 25.04 9.18
N ASP A 180 26.49 24.69 8.23
CA ASP A 180 25.07 24.50 8.52
C ASP A 180 24.89 23.39 9.57
N VAL A 181 23.83 23.48 10.39
CA VAL A 181 23.50 22.42 11.35
C VAL A 181 22.61 21.39 10.67
N LEU A 182 23.11 20.17 10.54
CA LEU A 182 22.35 19.01 10.11
C LEU A 182 21.74 18.33 11.33
N GLN A 183 20.44 18.07 11.28
CA GLN A 183 19.74 17.19 12.19
C GLN A 183 19.62 15.82 11.52
N VAL A 184 20.12 14.78 12.17
CA VAL A 184 20.07 13.40 11.69
C VAL A 184 19.21 12.58 12.65
N ASP A 185 18.13 12.01 12.12
CA ASP A 185 17.14 11.26 12.90
C ASP A 185 16.90 9.89 12.27
N TYR A 186 16.74 8.88 13.12
CA TYR A 186 16.28 7.55 12.76
C TYR A 186 15.46 6.94 13.91
N LEU A 187 14.47 6.11 13.59
CA LEU A 187 13.39 5.68 14.49
C LEU A 187 13.86 5.14 15.85
N THR A 188 14.91 4.32 15.86
CA THR A 188 15.47 3.66 17.05
C THR A 188 16.68 4.38 17.66
N THR A 189 16.91 5.64 17.29
CA THR A 189 18.10 6.39 17.72
C THR A 189 17.73 7.75 18.31
N PHE A 190 18.63 8.30 19.11
CA PHE A 190 18.51 9.70 19.52
C PHE A 190 18.85 10.64 18.35
N PRO A 191 18.03 11.68 18.10
CA PRO A 191 18.36 12.79 17.20
C PRO A 191 19.76 13.33 17.45
N LYS A 192 20.53 13.50 16.37
CA LYS A 192 21.89 14.04 16.45
C LYS A 192 22.06 15.27 15.59
N GLU A 193 22.49 16.37 16.21
CA GLU A 193 22.90 17.57 15.50
C GLU A 193 24.41 17.55 15.20
N VAL A 194 24.77 17.80 13.95
CA VAL A 194 26.18 17.88 13.51
C VAL A 194 26.40 19.07 12.59
N SER A 195 27.60 19.64 12.62
CA SER A 195 27.99 20.69 11.68
C SER A 195 28.32 20.07 10.32
N ALA A 196 27.71 20.59 9.26
CA ALA A 196 27.87 20.11 7.90
C ALA A 196 29.31 20.27 7.40
N GLN A 197 29.89 19.18 6.87
CA GLN A 197 31.22 19.11 6.27
C GLN A 197 31.20 18.12 5.09
N PRO A 198 32.12 18.17 4.11
CA PRO A 198 32.19 17.14 3.06
C PRO A 198 32.63 15.77 3.62
N ASN A 199 32.11 14.67 3.07
CA ASN A 199 32.46 13.28 3.41
C ASN A 199 32.35 12.93 4.91
N MET A 200 31.22 13.26 5.53
CA MET A 200 30.97 13.01 6.95
C MET A 200 30.82 11.52 7.25
N ASN A 201 31.20 11.14 8.47
CA ASN A 201 30.81 9.87 9.07
C ASN A 201 30.04 10.17 10.35
N ILE A 202 28.74 9.85 10.36
CA ILE A 202 27.81 10.21 11.43
C ILE A 202 27.38 8.91 12.13
N ALA A 203 27.92 8.68 13.32
CA ALA A 203 27.46 7.60 14.19
C ALA A 203 26.29 8.07 15.06
N LEU A 204 25.13 7.43 14.97
CA LEU A 204 23.98 7.62 15.84
C LEU A 204 24.08 6.69 17.06
N THR A 205 23.44 7.12 18.15
CA THR A 205 23.33 6.33 19.38
C THR A 205 21.93 5.72 19.44
N VAL A 206 21.88 4.40 19.56
CA VAL A 206 20.62 3.67 19.70
C VAL A 206 19.97 4.02 21.03
N ASP A 207 18.66 4.17 21.01
CA ASP A 207 17.84 4.42 22.19
C ASP A 207 17.60 3.09 22.93
N GLY A 208 18.43 2.83 23.95
CA GLY A 208 18.47 1.54 24.67
C GLY A 208 17.21 1.21 25.47
N GLU A 209 16.41 2.21 25.86
CA GLU A 209 15.16 1.99 26.60
C GLU A 209 14.10 1.29 25.72
N LEU A 210 14.10 1.58 24.41
CA LEU A 210 13.27 0.88 23.42
C LEU A 210 13.68 -0.59 23.27
N LEU A 211 14.98 -0.92 23.36
CA LEU A 211 15.50 -2.28 23.18
C LEU A 211 15.28 -3.19 24.41
N GLU A 212 15.46 -2.68 25.63
CA GLU A 212 15.24 -3.47 26.86
C GLU A 212 13.78 -3.91 27.01
N GLN A 213 12.83 -3.09 26.55
CA GLN A 213 11.42 -3.42 26.66
C GLN A 213 10.90 -4.36 25.56
N VAL A 214 11.51 -4.36 24.37
CA VAL A 214 11.33 -5.42 23.36
C VAL A 214 11.82 -6.77 23.91
N THR A 215 12.88 -6.75 24.73
CA THR A 215 13.35 -7.96 25.43
C THR A 215 12.36 -8.44 26.52
N LEU A 216 11.60 -7.53 27.12
CA LEU A 216 10.62 -7.81 28.19
C LEU A 216 9.18 -8.07 27.69
N LYS A 217 8.82 -7.63 26.48
CA LYS A 217 7.62 -8.10 25.76
C LYS A 217 7.92 -9.51 25.22
N SER A 218 7.92 -10.49 26.14
CA SER A 218 7.89 -11.94 25.94
C SER A 218 8.59 -12.41 24.67
N GLU A 219 9.77 -13.05 24.75
CA GLU A 219 10.42 -13.80 23.66
C GLU A 219 9.40 -14.16 22.58
N LYS A 220 9.30 -13.28 21.58
CA LYS A 220 8.52 -13.51 20.37
C LYS A 220 9.42 -14.48 19.65
N ARG A 221 9.44 -15.73 20.10
CA ARG A 221 9.83 -16.83 19.24
C ARG A 221 8.89 -16.66 18.08
N GLU A 222 9.40 -16.12 16.98
CA GLU A 222 8.71 -16.21 15.72
C GLU A 222 8.39 -17.69 15.58
N PHE A 223 7.12 -18.04 15.78
CA PHE A 223 6.63 -19.36 15.44
C PHE A 223 6.48 -19.35 13.91
N LEU A 224 7.61 -19.15 13.22
CA LEU A 224 7.81 -19.56 11.85
C LEU A 224 7.51 -21.05 11.84
N SER A 225 6.26 -21.38 11.52
CA SER A 225 5.71 -22.73 11.32
C SER A 225 6.67 -23.79 11.85
N ASP A 226 6.83 -23.92 13.17
CA ASP A 226 7.88 -24.77 13.72
C ASP A 226 7.44 -26.18 13.32
N ARG A 227 8.04 -26.70 12.23
CA ARG A 227 7.56 -27.86 11.49
C ARG A 227 7.78 -29.08 12.36
N ASN A 228 6.98 -29.25 13.41
CA ASN A 228 7.14 -30.31 14.38
C ASN A 228 6.16 -31.42 14.03
N ILE A 229 6.63 -32.66 14.11
CA ILE A 229 5.86 -33.87 13.85
C ILE A 229 6.08 -34.85 14.99
N GLU A 230 5.00 -35.51 15.40
CA GLU A 230 5.07 -36.56 16.41
C GLU A 230 5.48 -37.88 15.76
N THR A 231 6.59 -38.45 16.22
CA THR A 231 7.12 -39.73 15.71
C THR A 231 6.95 -40.83 16.76
N ALA A 232 7.22 -42.08 16.40
CA ALA A 232 7.27 -43.18 17.37
C ALA A 232 8.33 -42.98 18.48
N TYR A 233 9.25 -42.02 18.30
CA TYR A 233 10.32 -41.68 19.22
C TYR A 233 10.12 -40.28 19.87
N GLY A 234 8.88 -39.78 19.86
CA GLY A 234 8.52 -38.46 20.37
C GLY A 234 8.55 -37.35 19.31
N LYS A 235 8.25 -36.13 19.75
CA LYS A 235 8.20 -34.91 18.95
C LYS A 235 9.57 -34.56 18.35
N LYS A 236 9.62 -34.38 17.04
CA LYS A 236 10.83 -33.95 16.31
C LYS A 236 10.52 -32.83 15.32
N LYS A 237 11.54 -32.02 15.01
CA LYS A 237 11.52 -31.14 13.84
C LYS A 237 11.49 -31.97 12.55
N PHE A 238 10.59 -31.63 11.65
CA PHE A 238 10.30 -32.26 10.38
C PHE A 238 11.54 -32.27 9.48
N ASP A 239 12.27 -31.16 9.44
CA ASP A 239 13.52 -31.03 8.67
C ASP A 239 14.67 -31.89 9.24
N ARG A 240 14.49 -32.49 10.42
CA ARG A 240 15.44 -33.41 11.07
C ARG A 240 15.00 -34.86 11.04
N LEU A 241 13.99 -35.21 10.23
CA LEU A 241 13.56 -36.59 10.07
C LEU A 241 14.60 -37.39 9.27
N GLY A 242 14.93 -38.59 9.77
CA GLY A 242 15.80 -39.53 9.07
C GLY A 242 15.11 -40.33 7.96
N TYR A 243 13.91 -39.93 7.55
CA TYR A 243 13.10 -40.60 6.54
C TYR A 243 12.33 -39.58 5.68
N ARG A 244 11.93 -40.01 4.49
CA ARG A 244 11.17 -39.16 3.56
C ARG A 244 9.75 -38.94 4.09
N ALA A 245 9.37 -37.70 4.32
CA ALA A 245 8.01 -37.28 4.63
C ALA A 245 7.68 -36.02 3.82
N ALA A 246 6.40 -35.72 3.65
CA ALA A 246 5.95 -34.46 3.05
C ALA A 246 4.94 -33.80 3.97
N GLN A 247 5.08 -32.49 4.16
CA GLN A 247 4.21 -31.69 5.01
C GLN A 247 3.81 -30.43 4.26
N ILE A 248 2.56 -30.02 4.48
CA ILE A 248 2.06 -28.68 4.16
C ILE A 248 1.51 -28.04 5.42
N THR A 249 1.76 -26.75 5.61
CA THR A 249 1.36 -25.97 6.79
C THR A 249 0.25 -24.98 6.47
N TYR A 250 -0.35 -24.39 7.52
CA TYR A 250 -1.55 -23.56 7.39
C TYR A 250 -1.39 -22.36 6.46
N ASP A 251 -0.20 -21.76 6.40
CA ASP A 251 0.21 -20.67 5.51
C ASP A 251 0.21 -21.10 4.03
N GLU A 252 0.70 -22.31 3.75
CA GLU A 252 0.68 -22.90 2.41
C GLU A 252 -0.73 -23.38 1.99
N ILE A 253 -1.58 -23.69 2.98
CA ILE A 253 -2.99 -24.08 2.80
C ILE A 253 -3.88 -22.84 2.59
N SER A 254 -3.59 -21.70 3.24
CA SER A 254 -4.40 -20.47 3.21
C SER A 254 -4.17 -19.58 1.99
N ALA A 255 -3.15 -19.83 1.16
CA ALA A 255 -2.75 -19.03 -0.01
C ALA A 255 -3.72 -19.11 -1.23
N GLY A 256 -5.03 -19.18 -0.97
CA GLY A 256 -6.10 -19.35 -1.96
C GLY A 256 -7.00 -20.52 -1.54
N ALA A 257 -8.32 -20.33 -1.51
CA ALA A 257 -9.27 -21.31 -0.97
C ALA A 257 -9.14 -22.69 -1.64
N LEU A 258 -8.52 -23.64 -0.92
CA LEU A 258 -8.23 -24.99 -1.41
C LEU A 258 -9.04 -25.99 -0.60
N THR A 259 -9.71 -26.90 -1.30
CA THR A 259 -10.37 -28.07 -0.71
C THR A 259 -9.32 -29.09 -0.22
N PHE A 260 -9.69 -30.04 0.66
CA PHE A 260 -8.76 -31.07 1.15
C PHE A 260 -8.13 -31.85 0.00
N GLU A 261 -8.89 -32.06 -1.08
CA GLU A 261 -8.46 -32.70 -2.32
C GLU A 261 -7.30 -31.95 -2.98
N GLN A 262 -7.40 -30.63 -3.11
CA GLN A 262 -6.36 -29.81 -3.74
C GLN A 262 -5.12 -29.68 -2.87
N ALA A 263 -5.30 -29.60 -1.55
CA ALA A 263 -4.20 -29.52 -0.62
C ALA A 263 -3.41 -30.85 -0.57
N LEU A 264 -4.10 -31.99 -0.57
CA LEU A 264 -3.45 -33.31 -0.60
C LEU A 264 -2.73 -33.60 -1.93
N LEU A 265 -3.17 -33.05 -3.06
CA LEU A 265 -2.47 -33.17 -4.36
C LEU A 265 -1.09 -32.50 -4.38
N ARG A 266 -0.83 -31.55 -3.48
CA ARG A 266 0.49 -30.90 -3.33
C ARG A 266 1.49 -31.80 -2.60
N LEU A 267 1.02 -32.84 -1.92
CA LEU A 267 1.88 -33.79 -1.21
C LEU A 267 2.30 -34.93 -2.15
N PRO A 268 3.60 -35.17 -2.34
CA PRO A 268 4.10 -36.27 -3.17
C PRO A 268 3.56 -37.62 -2.67
N THR A 269 3.26 -38.53 -3.61
CA THR A 269 2.69 -39.89 -3.41
C THR A 269 1.18 -39.99 -3.18
N ILE A 270 0.42 -38.90 -3.31
CA ILE A 270 -1.06 -38.93 -3.32
C ILE A 270 -1.56 -38.82 -4.76
N GLY A 271 -2.41 -39.77 -5.18
CA GLY A 271 -3.17 -39.71 -6.43
C GLY A 271 -4.65 -39.54 -6.13
N VAL A 272 -5.30 -38.53 -6.71
CA VAL A 272 -6.76 -38.31 -6.58
C VAL A 272 -7.44 -38.84 -7.84
N VAL A 273 -8.34 -39.81 -7.68
CA VAL A 273 -9.01 -40.49 -8.81
C VAL A 273 -10.37 -39.86 -9.13
N ASN A 274 -11.03 -39.18 -8.17
CA ASN A 274 -12.30 -38.48 -8.42
C ASN A 274 -12.47 -37.27 -7.46
N PRO A 275 -12.88 -36.06 -7.92
CA PRO A 275 -12.92 -34.85 -7.08
C PRO A 275 -14.01 -34.82 -6.01
N THR A 276 -15.00 -35.71 -6.06
CA THR A 276 -16.18 -35.70 -5.17
C THR A 276 -16.16 -36.81 -4.11
N SER A 277 -15.12 -37.63 -4.12
CA SER A 277 -14.89 -38.64 -3.09
C SER A 277 -13.39 -38.82 -2.94
N ILE A 278 -12.83 -38.51 -1.76
CA ILE A 278 -11.48 -38.95 -1.41
C ILE A 278 -11.51 -40.47 -1.27
N ASN A 279 -11.51 -41.18 -2.40
CA ASN A 279 -11.01 -42.54 -2.43
C ASN A 279 -9.50 -42.39 -2.26
N LEU A 280 -9.05 -42.46 -1.00
CA LEU A 280 -7.64 -42.65 -0.65
C LEU A 280 -7.20 -43.92 -1.37
N SER A 281 -6.71 -43.78 -2.61
CA SER A 281 -6.68 -44.85 -3.63
C SER A 281 -5.80 -46.05 -3.26
N ASN A 282 -5.18 -46.05 -2.07
CA ASN A 282 -4.33 -47.09 -1.52
C ASN A 282 -4.73 -47.54 -0.10
N GLY A 283 -5.92 -47.17 0.41
CA GLY A 283 -6.39 -47.59 1.75
C GLY A 283 -5.48 -47.10 2.87
N ARG A 284 -5.11 -45.80 2.85
CA ARG A 284 -4.30 -45.17 3.90
C ARG A 284 -5.18 -44.78 5.09
N ALA A 285 -4.65 -44.93 6.31
CA ALA A 285 -5.29 -44.38 7.50
C ALA A 285 -5.07 -42.86 7.58
N VAL A 286 -6.05 -42.16 8.16
CA VAL A 286 -5.96 -40.74 8.48
C VAL A 286 -5.91 -40.58 9.99
N VAL A 287 -5.06 -39.70 10.48
CA VAL A 287 -4.97 -39.35 11.90
C VAL A 287 -5.30 -37.88 12.04
N ILE A 288 -6.33 -37.54 12.81
CA ILE A 288 -6.71 -36.15 13.10
C ILE A 288 -6.53 -35.95 14.60
N ASP A 289 -5.63 -35.04 14.99
CA ASP A 289 -5.36 -34.73 16.41
C ASP A 289 -5.15 -35.98 17.29
N ASP A 290 -4.29 -36.89 16.80
CA ASP A 290 -3.98 -38.21 17.38
C ASP A 290 -5.12 -39.26 17.38
N MET A 291 -6.31 -38.93 16.85
CA MET A 291 -7.38 -39.91 16.60
C MET A 291 -7.20 -40.60 15.26
N VAL A 292 -7.16 -41.94 15.26
CA VAL A 292 -6.94 -42.75 14.06
C VAL A 292 -8.26 -43.14 13.40
N TYR A 293 -8.40 -42.83 12.12
CA TYR A 293 -9.50 -43.22 11.25
C TYR A 293 -9.01 -44.24 10.23
N GLY A 294 -9.62 -45.44 10.28
CA GLY A 294 -9.34 -46.49 9.30
C GLY A 294 -9.84 -46.12 7.90
N PRO A 295 -9.36 -46.80 6.84
CA PRO A 295 -9.78 -46.53 5.46
C PRO A 295 -11.29 -46.62 5.24
N ASP A 296 -11.97 -47.50 5.99
CA ASP A 296 -13.41 -47.75 5.88
C ASP A 296 -14.26 -46.81 6.78
N GLN A 297 -13.63 -45.95 7.58
CA GLN A 297 -14.30 -45.08 8.57
C GLN A 297 -14.48 -43.64 8.07
N VAL A 298 -13.93 -43.28 6.91
CA VAL A 298 -14.15 -41.98 6.29
C VAL A 298 -15.42 -42.08 5.43
N GLY A 299 -16.53 -41.55 5.96
CA GLY A 299 -17.87 -41.70 5.38
C GLY A 299 -18.09 -40.99 4.01
N PRO A 300 -19.31 -41.08 3.45
CA PRO A 300 -19.69 -40.43 2.20
C PRO A 300 -19.70 -38.90 2.38
N GLY A 301 -18.55 -38.28 2.18
CA GLY A 301 -18.24 -36.89 2.50
C GLY A 301 -16.74 -36.64 2.69
N GLY A 302 -15.92 -37.69 2.82
CA GLY A 302 -14.47 -37.54 2.90
C GLY A 302 -14.01 -36.81 4.17
N LEU A 303 -12.87 -36.14 4.09
CA LEU A 303 -12.35 -35.30 5.17
C LEU A 303 -13.21 -34.04 5.39
N ASN A 304 -13.88 -33.56 4.34
CA ASN A 304 -14.78 -32.41 4.39
C ASN A 304 -15.97 -32.63 5.34
N GLY A 305 -16.36 -33.89 5.59
CA GLY A 305 -17.41 -34.25 6.55
C GLY A 305 -16.93 -34.35 8.01
N LEU A 306 -15.62 -34.31 8.25
CA LEU A 306 -15.01 -34.50 9.58
C LEU A 306 -14.34 -33.22 10.11
N LEU A 307 -13.82 -32.38 9.21
CA LEU A 307 -13.03 -31.21 9.57
C LEU A 307 -13.19 -30.11 8.52
N ASP A 308 -13.17 -28.84 8.96
CA ASP A 308 -13.02 -27.68 8.08
C ASP A 308 -11.54 -27.47 7.73
N ILE A 309 -11.22 -27.35 6.44
CA ILE A 309 -9.86 -27.14 5.97
C ILE A 309 -9.23 -25.85 6.52
N ASN A 310 -10.04 -24.83 6.80
CA ASN A 310 -9.56 -23.58 7.39
C ASN A 310 -9.05 -23.76 8.82
N ASN A 311 -9.47 -24.83 9.50
CA ASN A 311 -9.02 -25.19 10.84
C ASN A 311 -7.80 -26.10 10.83
N VAL A 312 -7.23 -26.43 9.68
CA VAL A 312 -6.03 -27.26 9.56
C VAL A 312 -4.78 -26.41 9.83
N TYR A 313 -3.96 -26.86 10.79
CA TYR A 313 -2.64 -26.31 11.07
C TYR A 313 -1.56 -26.92 10.16
N SER A 314 -1.61 -28.24 9.94
CA SER A 314 -0.73 -28.91 8.99
C SER A 314 -1.30 -30.26 8.53
N MET A 315 -0.89 -30.70 7.34
CA MET A 315 -1.11 -32.06 6.85
C MET A 315 0.22 -32.69 6.49
N THR A 316 0.46 -33.89 7.01
CA THR A 316 1.74 -34.59 6.87
C THR A 316 1.53 -36.02 6.40
N VAL A 317 2.26 -36.42 5.37
CA VAL A 317 2.25 -37.79 4.83
C VAL A 317 3.53 -38.50 5.23
N ILE A 318 3.38 -39.64 5.92
CA ILE A 318 4.49 -40.52 6.28
C ILE A 318 4.44 -41.86 5.52
N PRO A 319 5.59 -42.45 5.16
CA PRO A 319 5.65 -43.74 4.45
C PRO A 319 5.16 -44.90 5.31
N GLY A 320 4.72 -45.98 4.66
CA GLY A 320 4.13 -47.15 5.33
C GLY A 320 5.05 -47.85 6.34
N ILE A 321 6.37 -47.86 6.09
CA ILE A 321 7.34 -48.43 7.04
C ILE A 321 7.41 -47.65 8.35
N VAL A 322 7.22 -46.32 8.29
CA VAL A 322 7.20 -45.44 9.48
C VAL A 322 5.82 -45.45 10.12
N GLY A 323 4.76 -45.41 9.30
CA GLY A 323 3.38 -45.49 9.75
C GLY A 323 3.09 -46.78 10.53
N SER A 324 3.66 -47.91 10.11
CA SER A 324 3.46 -49.21 10.78
C SER A 324 4.07 -49.27 12.18
N THR A 325 5.16 -48.53 12.43
CA THR A 325 5.82 -48.48 13.74
C THR A 325 4.95 -47.79 14.79
N ARG A 326 4.18 -46.76 14.40
CA ARG A 326 3.34 -45.98 15.34
C ARG A 326 1.87 -46.41 15.34
N TYR A 327 1.33 -46.71 14.16
CA TYR A 327 -0.11 -46.95 13.97
C TYR A 327 -0.44 -48.41 13.61
N GLY A 328 0.54 -49.32 13.72
CA GLY A 328 0.34 -50.76 13.50
C GLY A 328 -0.10 -51.09 12.08
N THR A 329 -0.95 -52.11 11.92
CA THR A 329 -1.41 -52.60 10.62
C THR A 329 -2.12 -51.55 9.77
N LEU A 330 -2.75 -50.55 10.41
CA LEU A 330 -3.42 -49.42 9.75
C LEU A 330 -2.42 -48.48 9.05
N GLY A 331 -1.16 -48.45 9.50
CA GLY A 331 -0.10 -47.64 8.92
C GLY A 331 0.63 -48.29 7.75
N ARG A 332 0.31 -49.53 7.36
CA ARG A 332 1.04 -50.32 6.35
C ARG A 332 1.16 -49.63 4.98
N ASN A 333 0.14 -48.87 4.59
CA ASN A 333 0.09 -48.18 3.30
C ASN A 333 0.54 -46.70 3.37
N GLY A 334 1.04 -46.27 4.54
CA GLY A 334 1.32 -44.87 4.87
C GLY A 334 0.14 -44.21 5.60
N VAL A 335 0.43 -43.10 6.28
CA VAL A 335 -0.55 -42.39 7.12
C VAL A 335 -0.56 -40.91 6.76
N ILE A 336 -1.76 -40.34 6.68
CA ILE A 336 -1.98 -38.88 6.59
C ILE A 336 -2.26 -38.39 8.01
N ILE A 337 -1.42 -37.50 8.52
CA ILE A 337 -1.56 -36.89 9.84
C ILE A 337 -2.02 -35.45 9.63
N ILE A 338 -3.18 -35.11 10.17
CA ILE A 338 -3.78 -33.79 10.15
C ILE A 338 -3.75 -33.25 11.58
N ARG A 339 -3.19 -32.06 11.73
CA ARG A 339 -3.23 -31.31 13.00
C ARG A 339 -4.13 -30.11 12.82
N THR A 340 -5.03 -29.88 13.76
CA THR A 340 -5.87 -28.67 13.76
C THR A 340 -5.14 -27.50 14.42
N LYS A 341 -5.55 -26.28 14.06
CA LYS A 341 -5.11 -25.03 14.69
C LYS A 341 -5.40 -25.05 16.19
N THR A 342 -6.56 -25.55 16.60
CA THR A 342 -6.94 -25.69 18.02
C THR A 342 -6.02 -26.64 18.78
N TYR A 343 -5.73 -27.81 18.19
CA TYR A 343 -4.84 -28.79 18.82
C TYR A 343 -3.39 -28.29 18.89
N ALA A 344 -2.89 -27.67 17.81
CA ALA A 344 -1.58 -27.05 17.81
C ALA A 344 -1.47 -25.92 18.85
N ALA A 345 -2.54 -25.15 19.07
CA ALA A 345 -2.58 -24.14 20.12
C ALA A 345 -2.56 -24.72 21.53
N ALA A 346 -3.29 -25.81 21.77
CA ALA A 346 -3.26 -26.52 23.05
C ALA A 346 -1.86 -27.08 23.38
N GLN A 347 -1.06 -27.40 22.36
CA GLN A 347 0.31 -27.91 22.50
C GLN A 347 1.38 -26.81 22.51
N GLY A 348 0.99 -25.53 22.42
CA GLY A 348 1.90 -24.39 22.32
C GLY A 348 2.70 -24.31 21.02
N ASP A 349 2.26 -25.04 19.98
CA ASP A 349 2.89 -25.07 18.65
C ASP A 349 2.33 -24.00 17.70
N TYR A 350 1.18 -23.42 18.05
CA TYR A 350 0.49 -22.40 17.27
C TYR A 350 -0.14 -21.39 18.22
N LYS A 351 0.22 -20.12 18.13
CA LYS A 351 -0.59 -19.07 18.74
C LYS A 351 -1.57 -18.64 17.64
N PRO A 352 -2.90 -18.77 17.81
CA PRO A 352 -3.81 -18.15 16.87
C PRO A 352 -3.43 -16.67 16.78
N GLU A 353 -3.52 -16.09 15.58
CA GLU A 353 -3.56 -14.64 15.44
C GLU A 353 -4.46 -14.14 16.57
N ALA A 354 -3.96 -13.18 17.35
CA ALA A 354 -4.78 -12.56 18.36
C ALA A 354 -6.11 -12.26 17.67
N LYS A 355 -7.22 -12.82 18.17
CA LYS A 355 -8.54 -12.36 17.75
C LYS A 355 -8.40 -10.85 17.71
N GLN A 356 -8.56 -10.24 16.53
CA GLN A 356 -8.60 -8.79 16.43
C GLN A 356 -9.43 -8.33 17.61
N GLU A 357 -8.85 -7.48 18.45
CA GLU A 357 -9.40 -7.03 19.71
C GLU A 357 -10.73 -6.34 19.39
N THR A 358 -11.79 -7.14 19.24
CA THR A 358 -13.16 -6.65 19.18
C THR A 358 -13.36 -5.87 20.47
N ALA A 359 -14.17 -4.81 20.42
CA ALA A 359 -14.55 -4.01 21.60
C ALA A 359 -15.20 -4.81 22.76
N LEU A 360 -15.24 -6.15 22.67
CA LEU A 360 -15.77 -7.13 23.61
C LEU A 360 -14.86 -7.46 24.80
N VAL A 361 -13.72 -6.79 24.99
CA VAL A 361 -12.90 -6.95 26.22
C VAL A 361 -13.65 -6.39 27.43
N THR A 362 -13.70 -7.12 28.54
CA THR A 362 -14.24 -6.61 29.80
C THR A 362 -13.30 -5.55 30.40
N GLY A 363 -13.76 -4.30 30.58
CA GLY A 363 -13.01 -3.24 31.27
C GLY A 363 -12.77 -1.95 30.48
N ASN A 364 -12.98 -1.96 29.16
CA ASN A 364 -12.83 -0.83 28.23
C ASN A 364 -14.06 0.11 28.18
N ASN A 365 -14.61 0.50 29.34
CA ASN A 365 -15.75 1.41 29.37
C ASN A 365 -15.28 2.85 29.09
N TYR A 366 -15.84 3.48 28.07
CA TYR A 366 -15.57 4.85 27.68
C TYR A 366 -16.41 5.84 28.50
N ASN A 367 -15.75 6.69 29.28
CA ASN A 367 -16.36 7.69 30.15
C ASN A 367 -15.84 9.12 29.92
N GLN A 368 -15.00 9.32 28.90
CA GLN A 368 -14.42 10.62 28.57
C GLN A 368 -15.43 11.48 27.80
N SER A 369 -15.33 12.80 27.96
CA SER A 369 -16.01 13.80 27.14
C SER A 369 -14.94 14.69 26.54
N LEU A 370 -14.70 14.53 25.24
CA LEU A 370 -13.64 15.22 24.53
C LEU A 370 -14.20 16.38 23.70
N VAL A 371 -13.35 17.35 23.41
CA VAL A 371 -13.67 18.47 22.50
C VAL A 371 -13.58 17.98 21.06
N MET A 372 -14.49 18.44 20.19
CA MET A 372 -14.40 18.17 18.75
C MET A 372 -13.22 18.95 18.16
N ILE A 373 -12.54 18.36 17.18
CA ILE A 373 -11.35 18.98 16.60
C ILE A 373 -11.63 20.38 16.01
N ASP A 374 -12.81 20.59 15.41
CA ASP A 374 -13.22 21.86 14.81
C ASP A 374 -13.42 22.99 15.83
N ASP A 375 -13.61 22.63 17.11
CA ASP A 375 -13.80 23.57 18.22
C ASP A 375 -12.47 23.98 18.87
N LEU A 376 -11.34 23.43 18.43
CA LEU A 376 -10.04 23.82 18.95
C LEU A 376 -9.69 25.28 18.60
N PRO A 377 -8.94 25.98 19.48
CA PRO A 377 -8.46 27.32 19.19
C PRO A 377 -7.68 27.35 17.87
N LYS A 378 -8.07 28.25 16.97
CA LYS A 378 -7.36 28.47 15.70
C LYS A 378 -6.10 29.31 15.94
N SER A 379 -5.10 29.14 15.09
CA SER A 379 -3.85 29.89 15.13
C SER A 379 -4.04 31.41 14.97
N ASP A 380 -3.11 32.20 15.50
CA ASP A 380 -3.16 33.68 15.49
C ASP A 380 -3.28 34.27 14.09
N TYR A 381 -2.66 33.64 13.09
CA TYR A 381 -2.74 34.11 11.71
C TYR A 381 -4.13 33.86 11.09
N ILE A 382 -4.81 32.76 11.46
CA ILE A 382 -6.21 32.53 11.10
C ILE A 382 -7.13 33.51 11.84
N ALA A 383 -6.86 33.81 13.11
CA ALA A 383 -7.61 34.82 13.85
C ALA A 383 -7.56 36.21 13.17
N ARG A 384 -6.40 36.58 12.61
CA ARG A 384 -6.25 37.79 11.78
C ARG A 384 -7.02 37.70 10.46
N LEU A 385 -6.95 36.58 9.74
CA LEU A 385 -7.72 36.39 8.51
C LEU A 385 -9.23 36.50 8.75
N ASN A 386 -9.73 35.99 9.89
CA ASN A 386 -11.15 36.10 10.27
C ASN A 386 -11.63 37.54 10.52
N GLN A 387 -10.73 38.52 10.63
CA GLN A 387 -11.11 39.94 10.71
C GLN A 387 -11.52 40.51 9.33
N ALA A 388 -11.19 39.82 8.25
CA ALA A 388 -11.56 40.23 6.90
C ALA A 388 -13.05 40.04 6.63
N ASN A 389 -13.66 41.07 6.04
CA ASN A 389 -15.06 41.09 5.62
C ASN A 389 -15.26 40.97 4.10
N SER A 390 -14.17 40.89 3.32
CA SER A 390 -14.19 40.63 1.87
C SER A 390 -13.01 39.73 1.48
N PHE A 391 -13.10 39.14 0.28
CA PHE A 391 -12.01 38.37 -0.31
C PHE A 391 -10.73 39.20 -0.45
N GLU A 392 -10.83 40.44 -0.93
CA GLU A 392 -9.68 41.34 -1.15
C GLU A 392 -9.02 41.74 0.18
N ALA A 393 -9.82 42.01 1.22
CA ALA A 393 -9.31 42.28 2.56
C ALA A 393 -8.57 41.06 3.12
N ALA A 394 -9.14 39.85 2.96
CA ALA A 394 -8.52 38.60 3.38
C ALA A 394 -7.21 38.35 2.62
N LYS A 395 -7.22 38.54 1.29
CA LYS A 395 -6.06 38.40 0.43
C LYS A 395 -4.95 39.38 0.82
N SER A 396 -5.28 40.63 1.13
CA SER A 396 -4.30 41.61 1.61
C SER A 396 -3.66 41.20 2.94
N ILE A 397 -4.44 40.64 3.87
CA ILE A 397 -3.92 40.13 5.15
C ILE A 397 -3.02 38.92 4.90
N TYR A 398 -3.45 38.00 4.03
CA TYR A 398 -2.67 36.84 3.62
C TYR A 398 -1.35 37.26 2.98
N ASP A 399 -1.35 38.20 2.03
CA ASP A 399 -0.14 38.65 1.33
C ASP A 399 0.87 39.29 2.31
N GLN A 400 0.40 40.01 3.34
CA GLN A 400 1.25 40.51 4.42
C GLN A 400 1.85 39.38 5.27
N GLN A 401 1.04 38.41 5.68
CA GLN A 401 1.47 37.26 6.48
C GLN A 401 2.42 36.33 5.71
N ARG A 402 2.16 36.12 4.42
CA ARG A 402 2.94 35.26 3.52
C ARG A 402 4.41 35.70 3.43
N SER A 403 4.69 36.99 3.55
CA SER A 403 6.09 37.49 3.60
C SER A 403 6.90 36.92 4.78
N LEU A 404 6.22 36.40 5.81
CA LEU A 404 6.78 35.78 7.01
C LEU A 404 6.77 34.24 6.95
N ALA A 405 6.31 33.63 5.85
CA ALA A 405 6.04 32.20 5.71
C ALA A 405 7.26 31.26 5.76
N ASN A 406 8.47 31.82 5.78
CA ASN A 406 9.69 31.04 6.02
C ASN A 406 10.10 31.01 7.50
N SER A 407 9.28 31.59 8.40
CA SER A 407 9.53 31.54 9.85
C SER A 407 8.83 30.32 10.48
N ALA A 408 9.34 29.87 11.64
CA ALA A 408 8.72 28.80 12.43
C ALA A 408 7.25 29.04 12.76
N ALA A 409 6.81 30.30 12.81
CA ALA A 409 5.43 30.68 13.09
C ALA A 409 4.49 30.56 11.86
N TYR A 410 5.03 30.40 10.65
CA TYR A 410 4.26 30.45 9.39
C TYR A 410 4.73 29.38 8.38
N GLY A 411 5.07 28.17 8.83
CA GLY A 411 5.56 27.09 7.97
C GLY A 411 4.51 26.49 7.03
N ILE A 412 4.64 25.21 6.69
CA ILE A 412 3.68 24.48 5.82
C ILE A 412 2.24 24.60 6.34
N ASP A 413 2.06 24.61 7.67
CA ASP A 413 0.76 24.75 8.31
C ASP A 413 0.02 26.06 7.97
N PHE A 414 0.77 27.15 7.81
CA PHE A 414 0.18 28.42 7.40
C PHE A 414 -0.51 28.31 6.04
N PHE A 415 0.13 27.66 5.06
CA PHE A 415 -0.45 27.49 3.72
C PHE A 415 -1.63 26.52 3.73
N VAL A 416 -1.56 25.43 4.51
CA VAL A 416 -2.68 24.48 4.69
C VAL A 416 -3.90 25.18 5.28
N ASN A 417 -3.71 25.91 6.38
CA ASN A 417 -4.81 26.56 7.09
C ASN A 417 -5.34 27.79 6.35
N ALA A 418 -4.46 28.58 5.71
CA ALA A 418 -4.88 29.69 4.85
C ALA A 418 -5.67 29.18 3.64
N SER A 419 -5.21 28.09 3.00
CA SER A 419 -5.96 27.41 1.94
C SER A 419 -7.36 27.01 2.42
N LYS A 420 -7.47 26.36 3.59
CA LYS A 420 -8.79 26.01 4.18
C LYS A 420 -9.65 27.25 4.43
N TYR A 421 -9.04 28.34 4.92
CA TYR A 421 -9.75 29.60 5.15
C TYR A 421 -10.32 30.21 3.86
N PHE A 422 -9.60 30.11 2.73
CA PHE A 422 -10.04 30.70 1.47
C PHE A 422 -11.10 29.88 0.73
N GLU A 423 -11.35 28.61 1.08
CA GLU A 423 -12.42 27.79 0.48
C GLU A 423 -13.80 28.47 0.51
N LYS A 424 -14.10 29.23 1.58
CA LYS A 424 -15.39 29.94 1.72
C LYS A 424 -15.54 31.14 0.77
N TRP A 425 -14.44 31.58 0.15
CA TRP A 425 -14.42 32.75 -0.74
C TRP A 425 -14.19 32.34 -2.19
N ASP A 426 -13.12 31.60 -2.46
CA ASP A 426 -12.70 31.24 -3.82
C ASP A 426 -11.86 29.96 -3.78
N MET A 427 -12.36 28.93 -4.46
CA MET A 427 -11.76 27.59 -4.47
C MET A 427 -10.45 27.53 -5.25
N ASP A 428 -10.37 28.27 -6.36
CA ASP A 428 -9.17 28.29 -7.20
C ASP A 428 -8.02 28.98 -6.47
N PHE A 429 -8.30 30.10 -5.81
CA PHE A 429 -7.35 30.79 -4.95
C PHE A 429 -6.94 29.95 -3.73
N ALA A 430 -7.88 29.23 -3.11
CA ALA A 430 -7.55 28.29 -2.03
C ALA A 430 -6.56 27.21 -2.47
N ALA A 431 -6.71 26.70 -3.70
CA ALA A 431 -5.79 25.73 -4.30
C ALA A 431 -4.44 26.37 -4.67
N GLU A 432 -4.42 27.62 -5.16
CA GLU A 432 -3.18 28.39 -5.38
C GLU A 432 -2.39 28.57 -4.07
N VAL A 433 -3.07 28.96 -2.98
CA VAL A 433 -2.46 29.10 -1.65
C VAL A 433 -1.84 27.78 -1.16
N ALA A 434 -2.51 26.64 -1.39
CA ALA A 434 -1.92 25.34 -1.04
C ALA A 434 -0.67 25.05 -1.88
N ARG A 435 -0.72 25.29 -3.20
CA ARG A 435 0.40 25.05 -4.12
C ARG A 435 1.66 25.88 -3.84
N GLU A 436 1.57 26.93 -3.03
CA GLU A 436 2.76 27.67 -2.54
C GLU A 436 3.75 26.78 -1.78
N ILE A 437 3.30 25.64 -1.23
CA ILE A 437 4.18 24.61 -0.66
C ILE A 437 5.24 24.16 -1.68
N LEU A 438 4.91 24.11 -2.97
CA LEU A 438 5.86 23.75 -4.04
C LEU A 438 6.98 24.79 -4.21
N ASN A 439 6.75 26.04 -3.83
CA ASN A 439 7.74 27.11 -3.96
C ASN A 439 8.76 27.05 -2.82
N ILE A 440 8.31 26.73 -1.60
CA ILE A 440 9.17 26.70 -0.41
C ILE A 440 9.81 25.32 -0.16
N ALA A 441 9.13 24.23 -0.54
CA ALA A 441 9.53 22.87 -0.25
C ALA A 441 9.45 21.93 -1.49
N PRO A 442 10.01 22.31 -2.66
CA PRO A 442 9.82 21.61 -3.94
C PRO A 442 10.30 20.16 -3.98
N LYS A 443 11.18 19.73 -3.07
CA LYS A 443 11.78 18.39 -3.04
C LYS A 443 11.58 17.70 -1.68
N ASN A 444 10.76 18.28 -0.81
CA ASN A 444 10.51 17.71 0.51
C ASN A 444 9.31 16.77 0.39
N ASP A 445 9.56 15.47 0.48
CA ASP A 445 8.53 14.42 0.38
C ASP A 445 7.41 14.60 1.42
N LYS A 446 7.74 14.87 2.68
CA LYS A 446 6.75 15.14 3.74
C LYS A 446 5.85 16.33 3.41
N ALA A 447 6.41 17.44 2.92
CA ALA A 447 5.64 18.62 2.53
C ALA A 447 4.79 18.38 1.27
N LEU A 448 5.33 17.63 0.30
CA LEU A 448 4.60 17.24 -0.91
C LEU A 448 3.43 16.28 -0.60
N LYS A 449 3.59 15.36 0.35
CA LYS A 449 2.47 14.54 0.88
C LYS A 449 1.41 15.42 1.52
N THR A 450 1.80 16.37 2.37
CA THR A 450 0.85 17.35 2.95
C THR A 450 0.08 18.11 1.87
N LEU A 451 0.77 18.59 0.82
CA LEU A 451 0.12 19.26 -0.31
C LEU A 451 -0.87 18.34 -1.01
N ALA A 452 -0.47 17.11 -1.33
CA ALA A 452 -1.34 16.15 -2.00
C ALA A 452 -2.61 15.86 -1.17
N TYR A 453 -2.45 15.63 0.14
CA TYR A 453 -3.57 15.43 1.06
C TYR A 453 -4.49 16.65 1.16
N ARG A 454 -3.92 17.86 1.16
CA ARG A 454 -4.68 19.12 1.17
C ARG A 454 -5.48 19.32 -0.11
N LEU A 455 -4.91 19.00 -1.27
CA LEU A 455 -5.57 19.09 -2.56
C LEU A 455 -6.68 18.04 -2.70
N GLU A 456 -6.50 16.84 -2.14
CA GLU A 456 -7.58 15.85 -2.04
C GLU A 456 -8.73 16.29 -1.12
N ASP A 457 -8.43 16.84 0.06
CA ASP A 457 -9.45 17.32 1.02
C ASP A 457 -10.38 18.36 0.40
N MET A 458 -9.82 19.25 -0.44
CA MET A 458 -10.60 20.24 -1.17
C MET A 458 -11.24 19.70 -2.46
N GLY A 459 -10.85 18.51 -2.93
CA GLY A 459 -11.34 17.94 -4.19
C GLY A 459 -10.65 18.44 -5.47
N ASP A 460 -9.50 19.11 -5.37
CA ASP A 460 -8.62 19.42 -6.52
C ASP A 460 -7.81 18.17 -6.90
N LEU A 461 -8.51 17.20 -7.52
CA LEU A 461 -7.94 15.90 -7.86
C LEU A 461 -6.82 15.99 -8.90
N GLU A 462 -6.91 16.93 -9.85
CA GLU A 462 -5.85 17.15 -10.85
C GLU A 462 -4.58 17.73 -10.22
N GLY A 463 -4.72 18.67 -9.29
CA GLY A 463 -3.61 19.18 -8.48
C GLY A 463 -2.97 18.08 -7.63
N ALA A 464 -3.79 17.26 -6.95
CA ALA A 464 -3.32 16.14 -6.14
C ALA A 464 -2.56 15.11 -7.01
N LYS A 465 -3.06 14.80 -8.20
CA LYS A 465 -2.40 13.91 -9.18
C LYS A 465 -1.01 14.41 -9.54
N ALA A 466 -0.85 15.71 -9.81
CA ALA A 466 0.45 16.30 -10.10
C ALA A 466 1.42 16.20 -8.90
N ALA A 467 0.93 16.39 -7.67
CA ALA A 467 1.73 16.22 -6.46
C ALA A 467 2.18 14.76 -6.27
N TYR A 468 1.29 13.78 -6.48
CA TYR A 468 1.62 12.36 -6.38
C TYR A 468 2.59 11.88 -7.45
N GLN A 469 2.45 12.36 -8.69
CA GLN A 469 3.44 12.08 -9.75
C GLN A 469 4.83 12.60 -9.37
N ARG A 470 4.90 13.77 -8.72
CA ARG A 470 6.16 14.32 -8.23
C ARG A 470 6.74 13.51 -7.05
N LEU A 471 5.89 13.05 -6.12
CA LEU A 471 6.31 12.19 -5.02
C LEU A 471 6.90 10.87 -5.53
N ALA A 472 6.23 10.22 -6.47
CA ALA A 472 6.69 8.97 -7.06
C ALA A 472 8.07 9.11 -7.74
N LEU A 473 8.32 10.26 -8.40
CA LEU A 473 9.63 10.55 -9.01
C LEU A 473 10.73 10.84 -7.98
N LEU A 474 10.38 11.40 -6.82
CA LEU A 474 11.34 11.66 -5.75
C LEU A 474 11.66 10.37 -4.97
N ASN A 475 10.65 9.52 -4.77
CA ASN A 475 10.72 8.32 -3.96
C ASN A 475 10.25 7.10 -4.77
N PRO A 476 11.03 6.64 -5.78
CA PRO A 476 10.65 5.52 -6.64
C PRO A 476 10.65 4.17 -5.91
N SER A 477 11.28 4.09 -4.73
CA SER A 477 11.30 2.90 -3.87
C SER A 477 10.16 2.88 -2.84
N ASP A 478 9.41 3.97 -2.68
CA ASP A 478 8.33 4.05 -1.69
C ASP A 478 7.09 3.32 -2.20
N ALA A 479 6.65 2.28 -1.49
CA ALA A 479 5.47 1.49 -1.84
C ALA A 479 4.21 2.36 -1.96
N GLN A 480 4.04 3.32 -1.04
CA GLN A 480 2.85 4.17 -1.01
C GLN A 480 2.76 5.08 -2.25
N SER A 481 3.87 5.50 -2.84
CA SER A 481 3.85 6.32 -4.07
C SER A 481 3.09 5.64 -5.21
N PHE A 482 3.19 4.32 -5.35
CA PHE A 482 2.45 3.56 -6.36
C PHE A 482 0.97 3.46 -6.02
N ARG A 483 0.64 3.24 -4.75
CA ARG A 483 -0.76 3.16 -4.30
C ARG A 483 -1.44 4.52 -4.43
N ASP A 484 -0.78 5.61 -4.08
CA ASP A 484 -1.35 6.96 -4.17
C ASP A 484 -1.60 7.36 -5.62
N LEU A 485 -0.70 6.98 -6.54
CA LEU A 485 -0.95 7.08 -7.98
C LEU A 485 -2.15 6.24 -8.41
N ALA A 486 -2.24 4.97 -7.97
CA ALA A 486 -3.35 4.10 -8.32
C ALA A 486 -4.70 4.69 -7.86
N TYR A 487 -4.73 5.16 -6.61
CA TYR A 487 -5.87 5.83 -6.01
C TYR A 487 -6.24 7.09 -6.79
N ILE A 488 -5.31 8.01 -7.03
CA ILE A 488 -5.66 9.28 -7.68
C ILE A 488 -6.08 9.09 -9.14
N TYR A 489 -5.48 8.14 -9.87
CA TYR A 489 -5.95 7.79 -11.22
C TYR A 489 -7.38 7.24 -11.20
N LYS A 490 -7.75 6.44 -10.19
CA LYS A 490 -9.14 5.98 -10.03
C LYS A 490 -10.08 7.17 -9.77
N GLU A 491 -9.68 8.10 -8.92
CA GLU A 491 -10.49 9.29 -8.58
C GLU A 491 -10.61 10.27 -9.77
N THR A 492 -9.61 10.37 -10.64
CA THR A 492 -9.67 11.19 -11.88
C THR A 492 -10.29 10.45 -13.07
N GLY A 493 -10.80 9.23 -12.88
CA GLY A 493 -11.47 8.44 -13.91
C GLY A 493 -10.55 7.75 -14.92
N GLU A 494 -9.25 7.67 -14.64
CA GLU A 494 -8.23 6.99 -15.45
C GLU A 494 -8.13 5.51 -15.03
N TYR A 495 -9.23 4.77 -15.15
CA TYR A 495 -9.42 3.46 -14.51
C TYR A 495 -8.42 2.41 -14.98
N THR A 496 -7.98 2.43 -16.24
CA THR A 496 -7.01 1.44 -16.73
C THR A 496 -5.64 1.59 -16.08
N LYS A 497 -5.22 2.83 -15.76
CA LYS A 497 -3.95 3.07 -15.06
C LYS A 497 -4.01 2.68 -13.60
N ALA A 498 -5.11 3.06 -12.94
CA ALA A 498 -5.37 2.64 -11.58
C ALA A 498 -5.31 1.12 -11.47
N PHE A 499 -6.02 0.43 -12.37
CA PHE A 499 -6.05 -1.03 -12.46
C PHE A 499 -4.66 -1.65 -12.67
N ALA A 500 -3.87 -1.10 -13.61
CA ALA A 500 -2.51 -1.57 -13.87
C ALA A 500 -1.60 -1.43 -12.63
N LEU A 501 -1.67 -0.29 -11.93
CA LEU A 501 -0.89 -0.07 -10.71
C LEU A 501 -1.34 -0.99 -9.57
N TYR A 502 -2.64 -1.15 -9.34
CA TYR A 502 -3.13 -2.09 -8.32
C TYR A 502 -2.69 -3.52 -8.60
N LYS A 503 -2.77 -4.00 -9.85
CA LYS A 503 -2.25 -5.33 -10.23
C LYS A 503 -0.77 -5.48 -9.89
N ARG A 504 0.02 -4.45 -10.16
CA ARG A 504 1.46 -4.45 -9.90
C ARG A 504 1.78 -4.51 -8.39
N ILE A 505 1.03 -3.75 -7.58
CA ILE A 505 1.13 -3.77 -6.12
C ILE A 505 0.81 -5.17 -5.58
N LEU A 506 -0.31 -5.76 -6.02
CA LEU A 506 -0.73 -7.10 -5.58
C LEU A 506 0.19 -8.22 -6.06
N ALA A 507 0.83 -8.06 -7.23
CA ALA A 507 1.78 -9.04 -7.73
C ALA A 507 3.15 -8.98 -7.03
N ASN A 508 3.47 -7.85 -6.38
CA ASN A 508 4.76 -7.57 -5.75
C ASN A 508 5.97 -7.73 -6.70
N GLN A 509 5.88 -7.19 -7.91
CA GLN A 509 6.84 -7.41 -9.01
C GLN A 509 7.68 -6.17 -9.39
N THR A 510 7.71 -5.14 -8.55
CA THR A 510 8.56 -3.97 -8.82
C THR A 510 9.92 -4.14 -8.19
N ASP A 511 10.97 -4.10 -9.01
CA ASP A 511 12.34 -4.12 -8.52
C ASP A 511 12.60 -2.96 -7.54
N GLY A 512 13.05 -3.31 -6.33
CA GLY A 512 13.42 -2.34 -5.31
C GLY A 512 12.26 -1.73 -4.53
N VAL A 513 11.03 -2.26 -4.66
CA VAL A 513 9.86 -1.84 -3.89
C VAL A 513 9.19 -3.06 -3.27
N ASP A 514 8.93 -3.01 -1.96
CA ASP A 514 8.16 -4.04 -1.26
C ASP A 514 6.77 -3.52 -0.92
N PHE A 515 5.75 -4.11 -1.54
CA PHE A 515 4.36 -3.69 -1.36
C PHE A 515 3.61 -4.39 -0.24
N SER A 516 4.23 -5.36 0.46
CA SER A 516 3.53 -6.22 1.43
C SER A 516 2.74 -5.45 2.50
N GLY A 517 3.26 -4.31 2.97
CA GLY A 517 2.57 -3.47 3.95
C GLY A 517 1.30 -2.76 3.46
N ILE A 518 1.10 -2.65 2.13
CA ILE A 518 -0.04 -1.92 1.54
C ILE A 518 -0.95 -2.77 0.65
N GLN A 519 -0.65 -4.06 0.50
CA GLN A 519 -1.43 -4.97 -0.37
C GLN A 519 -2.90 -5.05 0.06
N GLY A 520 -3.20 -5.09 1.36
CA GLY A 520 -4.59 -5.12 1.85
C GLY A 520 -5.40 -3.88 1.44
N VAL A 521 -4.78 -2.69 1.52
CA VAL A 521 -5.39 -1.42 1.08
C VAL A 521 -5.62 -1.43 -0.43
N ALA A 522 -4.59 -1.82 -1.20
CA ALA A 522 -4.66 -1.89 -2.65
C ALA A 522 -5.69 -2.92 -3.14
N GLU A 523 -5.82 -4.06 -2.46
CA GLU A 523 -6.83 -5.07 -2.77
C GLU A 523 -8.24 -4.51 -2.56
N ALA A 524 -8.49 -3.87 -1.42
CA ALA A 524 -9.78 -3.27 -1.12
C ALA A 524 -10.19 -2.23 -2.16
N GLU A 525 -9.23 -1.42 -2.64
CA GLU A 525 -9.47 -0.38 -3.66
C GLU A 525 -9.63 -0.95 -5.07
N LEU A 526 -8.86 -1.97 -5.44
CA LEU A 526 -9.03 -2.68 -6.70
C LEU A 526 -10.42 -3.32 -6.80
N ARG A 527 -10.85 -3.98 -5.72
CA ARG A 527 -12.18 -4.59 -5.64
C ARG A 527 -13.28 -3.55 -5.81
N GLN A 528 -13.14 -2.38 -5.19
CA GLN A 528 -14.05 -1.25 -5.37
C GLN A 528 -14.07 -0.73 -6.81
N LEU A 529 -12.90 -0.56 -7.44
CA LEU A 529 -12.78 -0.19 -8.85
C LEU A 529 -13.53 -1.20 -9.73
N LEU A 530 -13.35 -2.50 -9.49
CA LEU A 530 -14.02 -3.56 -10.26
C LEU A 530 -15.53 -3.61 -10.02
N ALA A 531 -15.99 -3.38 -8.79
CA ALA A 531 -17.42 -3.34 -8.51
C ALA A 531 -18.16 -2.26 -9.30
N ASN A 532 -17.51 -1.10 -9.50
CA ASN A 532 -18.12 0.08 -10.10
C ASN A 532 -17.75 0.28 -11.59
N HIS A 533 -16.60 -0.23 -12.03
CA HIS A 533 -16.00 0.08 -13.34
C HIS A 533 -15.36 -1.13 -14.05
N LYS A 534 -15.78 -2.36 -13.74
CA LYS A 534 -15.27 -3.57 -14.44
C LYS A 534 -15.36 -3.53 -15.97
N ASP A 535 -16.31 -2.79 -16.54
CA ASP A 535 -16.48 -2.65 -17.99
C ASP A 535 -15.40 -1.77 -18.64
N LYS A 536 -14.61 -1.05 -17.84
CA LYS A 536 -13.54 -0.16 -18.28
C LYS A 536 -12.16 -0.82 -18.31
N VAL A 537 -12.01 -2.02 -17.75
CA VAL A 537 -10.71 -2.65 -17.54
C VAL A 537 -10.71 -4.11 -17.97
N TYR A 538 -9.55 -4.63 -18.35
CA TYR A 538 -9.38 -6.04 -18.69
C TYR A 538 -9.14 -6.88 -17.41
N TYR A 539 -10.23 -7.34 -16.79
CA TYR A 539 -10.18 -8.06 -15.51
C TYR A 539 -10.09 -9.59 -15.62
N LYS A 540 -10.10 -10.16 -16.83
CA LYS A 540 -10.25 -11.61 -17.05
C LYS A 540 -9.05 -12.45 -16.62
N ASP A 541 -7.90 -11.82 -16.42
CA ASP A 541 -6.69 -12.47 -15.95
C ASP A 541 -6.56 -12.44 -14.42
N LEU A 542 -7.49 -11.79 -13.71
CA LEU A 542 -7.50 -11.77 -12.25
C LEU A 542 -8.04 -13.06 -11.65
N PRO A 543 -7.52 -13.48 -10.48
CA PRO A 543 -8.12 -14.54 -9.68
C PRO A 543 -9.59 -14.26 -9.35
N ASN A 544 -10.44 -15.30 -9.42
CA ASN A 544 -11.87 -15.18 -9.11
C ASN A 544 -12.14 -14.63 -7.70
N SER A 545 -11.23 -14.82 -6.75
CA SER A 545 -11.35 -14.27 -5.39
C SER A 545 -11.47 -12.75 -5.39
N LEU A 546 -10.82 -12.04 -6.32
CA LEU A 546 -10.87 -10.58 -6.46
C LEU A 546 -12.18 -10.07 -7.10
N LEU A 547 -12.95 -10.96 -7.73
CA LEU A 547 -14.17 -10.63 -8.47
C LEU A 547 -15.45 -10.88 -7.67
N GLN A 548 -15.34 -11.48 -6.48
CA GLN A 548 -16.48 -11.69 -5.59
C GLN A 548 -17.02 -10.35 -5.07
N THR A 549 -18.29 -10.29 -4.68
CA THR A 549 -18.99 -9.05 -4.27
C THR A 549 -19.43 -9.05 -2.80
N ASP A 550 -19.05 -10.08 -2.05
CA ASP A 550 -19.34 -10.32 -0.64
C ASP A 550 -18.35 -9.64 0.32
N TRP A 551 -17.38 -8.89 -0.21
CA TRP A 551 -16.41 -8.09 0.58
C TRP A 551 -16.90 -6.67 0.93
N LYS A 552 -18.13 -6.30 0.53
CA LYS A 552 -18.67 -4.96 0.77
C LYS A 552 -18.71 -4.66 2.27
N ARG A 553 -18.40 -3.42 2.64
CA ARG A 553 -18.36 -2.98 4.04
C ARG A 553 -19.33 -1.84 4.27
N ASP A 554 -19.83 -1.74 5.48
CA ASP A 554 -20.69 -0.63 5.87
C ASP A 554 -19.87 0.65 6.11
N ILE A 555 -18.74 0.56 6.81
CA ILE A 555 -17.79 1.67 6.93
C ILE A 555 -16.36 1.16 6.74
N ARG A 556 -15.60 1.85 5.88
CA ARG A 556 -14.14 1.71 5.76
C ARG A 556 -13.50 3.05 6.06
N ILE A 557 -12.46 3.06 6.87
CA ILE A 557 -11.71 4.26 7.23
C ILE A 557 -10.25 4.02 6.87
N VAL A 558 -9.66 4.96 6.14
CA VAL A 558 -8.24 4.91 5.77
C VAL A 558 -7.56 6.11 6.41
N PHE A 559 -6.51 5.86 7.19
CA PHE A 559 -5.66 6.88 7.76
C PHE A 559 -4.32 6.89 7.00
N GLU A 560 -3.86 8.07 6.64
CA GLU A 560 -2.61 8.29 5.90
C GLU A 560 -1.85 9.43 6.58
N TRP A 561 -0.60 9.21 6.96
CA TRP A 561 0.24 10.24 7.57
C TRP A 561 1.42 10.61 6.68
N ASN A 562 1.94 11.82 6.86
CA ASN A 562 3.01 12.36 6.01
C ASN A 562 4.42 12.00 6.52
N ASP A 563 4.53 11.37 7.69
CA ASP A 563 5.79 11.07 8.37
C ASP A 563 5.71 9.74 9.13
N PRO A 564 6.33 8.65 8.64
CA PRO A 564 6.30 7.32 9.28
C PRO A 564 6.75 7.29 10.75
N ALA A 565 7.49 8.30 11.22
CA ALA A 565 7.91 8.42 12.61
C ALA A 565 6.84 9.06 13.52
N ALA A 566 5.67 9.43 12.98
CA ALA A 566 4.60 10.08 13.73
C ALA A 566 4.06 9.18 14.84
N GLU A 567 4.12 9.61 16.10
CA GLU A 567 3.52 8.87 17.20
C GLU A 567 2.12 9.40 17.54
N PHE A 568 1.11 8.52 17.57
CA PHE A 568 -0.28 8.86 17.90
C PHE A 568 -1.13 7.64 18.26
N ASP A 569 -2.24 7.88 18.96
CA ASP A 569 -3.26 6.87 19.26
C ASP A 569 -4.58 7.23 18.56
N ILE A 570 -5.21 6.25 17.90
CA ILE A 570 -6.57 6.35 17.35
C ILE A 570 -7.49 5.44 18.16
N GLN A 571 -8.54 6.00 18.75
CA GLN A 571 -9.50 5.26 19.56
C GLN A 571 -10.89 5.28 18.92
N PHE A 572 -11.42 4.09 18.68
CA PHE A 572 -12.78 3.86 18.19
C PHE A 572 -13.67 3.53 19.37
N VAL A 573 -14.73 4.32 19.58
CA VAL A 573 -15.72 4.10 20.63
C VAL A 573 -17.05 3.72 19.98
N ASP A 574 -17.59 2.59 20.37
CA ASP A 574 -18.87 2.09 19.89
C ASP A 574 -20.07 2.78 20.58
N PRO A 575 -21.30 2.56 20.09
CA PRO A 575 -22.51 3.10 20.72
C PRO A 575 -22.78 2.57 22.14
N THR A 576 -22.20 1.44 22.52
CA THR A 576 -22.32 0.84 23.86
C THR A 576 -21.30 1.39 24.86
N LYS A 577 -20.51 2.40 24.43
CA LYS A 577 -19.42 3.01 25.21
C LYS A 577 -18.30 2.02 25.51
N LYS A 578 -18.03 1.11 24.57
CA LYS A 578 -16.84 0.27 24.54
C LYS A 578 -15.86 0.85 23.54
N TYR A 579 -14.56 0.62 23.76
CA TYR A 579 -13.55 1.15 22.85
C TYR A 579 -12.45 0.17 22.51
N PHE A 580 -11.85 0.40 21.34
CA PHE A 580 -10.60 -0.16 20.86
C PHE A 580 -9.63 1.01 20.57
N THR A 581 -8.35 0.83 20.87
CA THR A 581 -7.32 1.85 20.57
C THR A 581 -6.22 1.22 19.72
N TYR A 582 -6.00 1.77 18.53
CA TYR A 582 -4.82 1.56 17.72
C TYR A 582 -3.73 2.54 18.17
N LYS A 583 -2.52 2.03 18.42
CA LYS A 583 -1.41 2.78 19.02
C LYS A 583 -0.22 2.81 18.06
N HIS A 584 -0.08 3.87 17.28
CA HIS A 584 1.07 4.00 16.38
C HIS A 584 2.21 4.66 17.17
N THR A 585 2.92 3.87 17.98
CA THR A 585 4.00 4.35 18.85
C THR A 585 5.20 3.41 18.76
N ARG A 586 6.40 3.94 18.98
CA ARG A 586 7.62 3.13 19.01
C ARG A 586 7.60 2.10 20.14
N PHE A 587 6.81 2.36 21.19
CA PHE A 587 6.64 1.43 22.30
C PHE A 587 5.71 0.26 21.96
N ASP A 588 4.61 0.52 21.25
CA ASP A 588 3.56 -0.46 21.00
C ASP A 588 3.73 -1.19 19.67
N ASN A 589 4.21 -0.50 18.63
CA ASN A 589 4.21 -0.96 17.24
C ASN A 589 5.52 -0.63 16.49
N LEU A 590 6.68 -0.80 17.14
CA LEU A 590 7.99 -0.57 16.52
C LEU A 590 8.18 -1.35 15.21
N ASP A 591 7.86 -2.65 15.21
CA ASP A 591 7.99 -3.51 14.03
C ASP A 591 7.24 -2.94 12.81
N GLN A 592 6.01 -2.45 13.01
CA GLN A 592 5.21 -1.80 11.96
C GLN A 592 5.85 -0.48 11.50
N MET A 593 6.30 0.35 12.44
CA MET A 593 6.94 1.62 12.11
C MET A 593 8.27 1.44 11.36
N GLU A 594 9.04 0.39 11.69
CA GLU A 594 10.25 0.01 10.93
C GLU A 594 9.89 -0.47 9.52
N ASP A 595 8.82 -1.26 9.38
CA ASP A 595 8.29 -1.71 8.08
C ASP A 595 7.89 -0.52 7.20
N GLU A 596 7.13 0.43 7.76
CA GLU A 596 6.73 1.68 7.12
C GLU A 596 7.92 2.52 6.66
N TYR A 597 8.94 2.64 7.53
CA TYR A 597 10.12 3.43 7.25
C TYR A 597 10.98 2.82 6.15
N THR A 598 11.12 1.50 6.15
CA THR A 598 11.97 0.77 5.19
C THR A 598 11.30 0.57 3.84
N LYS A 599 9.98 0.35 3.81
CA LYS A 599 9.21 0.11 2.58
C LYS A 599 8.55 1.38 2.02
N GLY A 600 8.58 2.49 2.76
CA GLY A 600 8.11 3.79 2.30
C GLY A 600 6.59 3.87 2.20
N TYR A 601 5.90 3.51 3.29
CA TYR A 601 4.46 3.72 3.43
C TYR A 601 4.11 4.26 4.81
N ALA A 602 2.93 4.87 4.94
CA ALA A 602 2.43 5.51 6.15
C ALA A 602 0.89 5.55 6.06
N ILE A 603 0.29 4.36 6.06
CA ILE A 603 -1.13 4.15 5.79
C ILE A 603 -1.65 2.96 6.58
N GLU A 604 -2.84 3.10 7.14
CA GLU A 604 -3.55 2.01 7.83
C GLU A 604 -5.05 2.09 7.52
N GLN A 605 -5.72 0.94 7.47
CA GLN A 605 -7.16 0.88 7.24
C GLN A 605 -7.91 0.16 8.36
N PHE A 606 -9.12 0.62 8.62
CA PHE A 606 -10.04 0.04 9.59
C PHE A 606 -11.41 -0.16 8.96
N GLU A 607 -12.11 -1.19 9.39
CA GLU A 607 -13.44 -1.53 8.92
C GLU A 607 -14.37 -1.62 10.13
N ILE A 608 -15.57 -1.07 9.99
CA ILE A 608 -16.67 -1.25 10.95
C ILE A 608 -17.76 -1.98 10.18
N ASP A 609 -17.92 -3.27 10.47
CA ASP A 609 -18.85 -4.18 9.82
C ASP A 609 -19.58 -5.02 10.88
N ASP A 610 -20.81 -5.45 10.59
CA ASP A 610 -21.69 -6.21 11.50
C ASP A 610 -21.75 -5.63 12.94
N SER A 611 -21.73 -4.30 13.04
CA SER A 611 -21.51 -3.60 14.31
C SER A 611 -22.81 -3.09 14.95
N VAL A 612 -22.74 -2.61 16.20
CA VAL A 612 -23.92 -2.02 16.86
C VAL A 612 -24.29 -0.72 16.15
N SER A 613 -25.54 -0.62 15.68
CA SER A 613 -26.11 0.60 15.12
C SER A 613 -26.06 1.76 16.12
N GLY A 614 -25.63 2.93 15.68
CA GLY A 614 -25.57 4.12 16.51
C GLY A 614 -24.40 5.04 16.20
N ASN A 615 -24.10 5.91 17.16
CA ASN A 615 -23.04 6.89 17.04
C ASN A 615 -21.70 6.31 17.48
N TRP A 616 -20.81 6.13 16.53
CA TRP A 616 -19.41 5.81 16.76
C TRP A 616 -18.61 7.10 16.94
N LEU A 617 -17.65 7.10 17.85
CA LEU A 617 -16.69 8.18 18.01
C LEU A 617 -15.31 7.70 17.59
N ILE A 618 -14.62 8.52 16.81
CA ILE A 618 -13.20 8.36 16.50
C ILE A 618 -12.49 9.47 17.26
N ASN A 619 -11.67 9.08 18.22
CA ASN A 619 -10.83 9.99 18.99
C ASN A 619 -9.38 9.83 18.55
N ILE A 620 -8.61 10.91 18.65
CA ILE A 620 -7.19 10.92 18.33
C ILE A 620 -6.42 11.64 19.44
N GLU A 621 -5.26 11.07 19.78
CA GLU A 621 -4.28 11.66 20.69
C GLU A 621 -2.95 11.72 19.97
N SER A 622 -2.38 12.92 19.82
CA SER A 622 -1.04 13.04 19.25
C SER A 622 0.02 12.91 20.34
N LEU A 623 1.06 12.15 20.00
CA LEU A 623 2.31 12.08 20.76
C LEU A 623 3.45 12.72 19.95
N ALA A 624 3.11 13.43 18.86
CA ALA A 624 4.08 14.14 18.05
C ALA A 624 4.71 15.29 18.85
N GLY A 625 5.99 15.53 18.58
CA GLY A 625 6.74 16.63 19.20
C GLY A 625 6.18 18.02 18.85
N ASP A 626 6.83 19.05 19.39
CA ASP A 626 6.41 20.45 19.25
C ASP A 626 6.32 20.95 17.79
N ALA A 627 5.70 22.13 17.64
CA ALA A 627 5.45 22.79 16.36
C ALA A 627 6.73 22.90 15.51
N SER A 628 6.63 22.43 14.27
CA SER A 628 7.71 22.40 13.28
C SER A 628 7.31 23.20 12.04
N ILE A 629 8.29 23.75 11.32
CA ILE A 629 8.05 24.35 10.00
C ILE A 629 7.40 23.37 9.01
N ASN A 630 7.60 22.06 9.22
CA ASN A 630 7.01 20.98 8.44
C ASN A 630 6.34 19.98 9.39
N PRO A 631 5.11 20.25 9.85
CA PRO A 631 4.45 19.49 10.89
C PRO A 631 3.96 18.14 10.37
N VAL A 632 3.59 17.28 11.32
CA VAL A 632 2.99 15.98 11.00
C VAL A 632 1.52 16.18 10.70
N TYR A 633 1.11 15.72 9.52
CA TYR A 633 -0.29 15.68 9.11
C TYR A 633 -0.78 14.25 9.00
N LEU A 634 -2.03 14.05 9.40
CA LEU A 634 -2.79 12.83 9.21
C LEU A 634 -4.06 13.17 8.41
N LYS A 635 -4.16 12.58 7.23
CA LYS A 635 -5.36 12.54 6.41
C LYS A 635 -6.18 11.33 6.84
N TYR A 636 -7.49 11.49 6.94
CA TYR A 636 -8.41 10.38 7.10
C TYR A 636 -9.46 10.42 5.98
N THR A 637 -9.81 9.26 5.46
CA THR A 637 -10.89 9.11 4.47
C THR A 637 -11.89 8.10 5.00
N VAL A 638 -13.13 8.54 5.20
CA VAL A 638 -14.24 7.69 5.62
C VAL A 638 -15.11 7.38 4.42
N TYR A 639 -15.27 6.09 4.15
CA TYR A 639 -16.24 5.56 3.21
C TYR A 639 -17.42 4.99 3.98
N THR A 640 -18.64 5.36 3.59
CA THR A 640 -19.85 4.66 4.05
C THR A 640 -20.45 3.89 2.88
N ASN A 641 -21.01 2.70 3.14
CA ASN A 641 -21.49 1.77 2.12
C ASN A 641 -20.40 1.39 1.10
N TYR A 642 -19.19 1.11 1.58
CA TYR A 642 -18.02 0.84 0.74
C TYR A 642 -18.25 -0.34 -0.22
N GLY A 643 -18.04 -0.09 -1.51
CA GLY A 643 -18.29 -1.03 -2.61
C GLY A 643 -19.76 -1.18 -3.02
N LYS A 644 -20.69 -0.38 -2.46
CA LYS A 644 -22.10 -0.35 -2.85
C LYS A 644 -22.37 0.85 -3.78
N SER A 645 -23.50 0.82 -4.50
CA SER A 645 -23.86 1.89 -5.45
C SER A 645 -24.23 3.23 -4.78
N ASN A 646 -24.49 3.20 -3.47
CA ASN A 646 -24.78 4.37 -2.64
C ASN A 646 -23.61 4.73 -1.71
N GLU A 647 -22.39 4.35 -2.09
CA GLU A 647 -21.19 4.71 -1.35
C GLU A 647 -21.06 6.23 -1.23
N THR A 648 -20.65 6.71 -0.05
CA THR A 648 -20.22 8.09 0.14
C THR A 648 -18.80 8.13 0.67
N LYS A 649 -18.09 9.22 0.37
CA LYS A 649 -16.71 9.46 0.78
C LYS A 649 -16.61 10.83 1.44
N GLU A 650 -15.91 10.90 2.55
CA GLU A 650 -15.54 12.16 3.20
C GLU A 650 -14.07 12.10 3.64
N THR A 651 -13.32 13.13 3.28
CA THR A 651 -11.90 13.27 3.62
C THR A 651 -11.74 14.39 4.63
N GLY A 652 -10.77 14.26 5.53
CA GLY A 652 -10.34 15.32 6.43
C GLY A 652 -8.82 15.28 6.63
N LEU A 653 -8.24 16.42 6.99
CA LEU A 653 -6.82 16.59 7.22
C LEU A 653 -6.55 17.24 8.58
N VAL A 654 -5.67 16.63 9.37
CA VAL A 654 -5.38 17.06 10.74
C VAL A 654 -3.90 17.31 10.94
N ASN A 655 -3.55 18.47 11.49
CA ASN A 655 -2.21 18.73 11.99
C ASN A 655 -2.05 18.08 13.38
N LEU A 656 -1.29 16.99 13.46
CA LEU A 656 -1.03 16.29 14.71
C LEU A 656 -0.16 17.12 15.67
N SER A 657 0.76 17.95 15.14
CA SER A 657 1.65 18.78 15.96
C SER A 657 0.92 19.86 16.77
N ASP A 658 -0.31 20.23 16.37
CA ASP A 658 -1.15 21.21 17.05
C ASP A 658 -2.03 20.59 18.15
N LEU A 659 -2.16 19.26 18.17
CA LEU A 659 -2.98 18.56 19.16
C LEU A 659 -2.24 18.44 20.49
N LYS A 660 -2.55 19.35 21.42
CA LYS A 660 -2.01 19.31 22.81
C LYS A 660 -2.84 18.49 23.79
N GLN A 661 -3.94 17.92 23.32
CA GLN A 661 -4.84 17.07 24.09
C GLN A 661 -5.51 16.06 23.18
N LYS A 662 -6.02 14.98 23.76
CA LYS A 662 -6.89 14.04 23.08
C LYS A 662 -8.20 14.72 22.67
N VAL A 663 -8.64 14.51 21.43
CA VAL A 663 -9.85 15.11 20.87
C VAL A 663 -10.72 14.09 20.16
N THR A 664 -12.00 14.42 19.95
CA THR A 664 -12.85 13.67 19.03
C THR A 664 -12.60 14.20 17.62
N LEU A 665 -12.01 13.34 16.79
CA LEU A 665 -11.76 13.61 15.38
C LEU A 665 -13.06 13.64 14.60
N LYS A 666 -13.93 12.65 14.85
CA LYS A 666 -15.16 12.47 14.09
C LYS A 666 -16.21 11.68 14.84
N GLN A 667 -17.48 12.02 14.59
CA GLN A 667 -18.63 11.20 14.95
C GLN A 667 -19.22 10.58 13.68
N LEU A 668 -19.34 9.25 13.67
CA LEU A 668 -19.93 8.48 12.58
C LEU A 668 -21.27 7.93 13.00
N ARG A 669 -22.23 7.93 12.07
CA ARG A 669 -23.52 7.26 12.26
C ARG A 669 -23.52 5.97 11.45
N TYR A 670 -23.57 4.84 12.16
CA TYR A 670 -23.69 3.49 11.62
C TYR A 670 -25.14 3.02 11.70
#